data_AF-A0A699YL02-F1
#
_entry.id   AF-A0A699YL02-F1
#
_cell.length_a   1.000
_cell.length_b   1.000
_cell.length_c   1.000
_cell.angle_alpha   90.00
_cell.angle_beta   90.00
_cell.angle_gamma   90.00
#
_symmetry.space_group_name_H-M   'P 1'
#
loop_
_entity.id
_entity.type
_entity.pdbx_description
1 polymer ?
#
loop_
_entity_poly.entity_id
_entity_poly.type
_entity_poly.pdbx_seq_one_letter_code
_entity_poly.pdbx_strand_id
1 'polypeptide(L)'
;ARKWQQMNSKRYADKRKFGYVEAPKEDMPPEHVRKIIKDHGDMSSRKFRHDKRVYLGALKFVPHAVYKLLENMPMPWEQVRHVKVIYHITGAITFVNEIPWVIEPVYIAQWGTMWIMMRREKRDRRHFKRMRFPPFDDEEPPLDYADNILDVDPLEAIELELDEEEDSAVHQWFFDHQPLRYSNFVNGPSYKRWKLPLPIMGALYRLAGQLLSDFGDKNYFYLFEEQAFITAKSLNMCIPGGPKFEPLFRDMDTRDDDWNEFNDINKLIIRSPIRTEYKVAFPYLYNNRPRKVRLSVYHYPLTMYIKTEDPDLPAYYYDPLIHPIPSYKSQRAGARQLDEDVGHDDDEWALPEGVEPLLADVPLYSESTATGIALLWAPIPFNQRSGLTRRAVDVPLVAPWFQEHCPPSYPVKVRVSYQKLLKNYVLNQLHRRPPKSAKKKYLMRALKATKFFQSTELDWVEAGLQVCRQGYNMLNLLIHRKNLNYLHLDYNFNLKPVKTLTTKERKKSRFGNAFHLCREILRLTKLVVDANVQFRLGNVDAYQLADGLQYIFAHVGQLTGMYRYKYRLMRQIRMCKDLKHIIYYRFNTGPVGKGPGVGFWAPMWRVWLFFLRGVVPLLERWLGNLLARQFEGRNTK
;
A
#
# COMPACT_ATOMS: atom_id res chain seq x y z
N ALA A 1 -13.01 21.02 -63.52
CA ALA A 1 -13.67 19.99 -62.67
C ALA A 1 -12.68 19.15 -61.84
N ARG A 2 -11.83 18.30 -62.44
CA ARG A 2 -10.98 17.33 -61.69
C ARG A 2 -10.01 17.98 -60.67
N LYS A 3 -9.34 19.08 -61.03
CA LYS A 3 -8.46 19.84 -60.12
C LYS A 3 -9.23 20.44 -58.93
N TRP A 4 -10.47 20.90 -59.16
CA TRP A 4 -11.35 21.44 -58.12
C TRP A 4 -11.80 20.36 -57.14
N GLN A 5 -12.17 19.18 -57.64
CA GLN A 5 -12.55 18.03 -56.82
C GLN A 5 -11.37 17.54 -55.95
N GLN A 6 -10.16 17.48 -56.51
CA GLN A 6 -8.95 17.14 -55.73
C GLN A 6 -8.60 18.20 -54.69
N MET A 7 -8.81 19.47 -54.99
CA MET A 7 -8.57 20.57 -54.06
C MET A 7 -9.57 20.52 -52.90
N ASN A 8 -10.87 20.35 -53.19
CA ASN A 8 -11.91 20.28 -52.16
C ASN A 8 -11.82 19.00 -51.32
N SER A 9 -11.53 17.85 -51.92
CA SER A 9 -11.34 16.61 -51.16
C SER A 9 -10.15 16.69 -50.19
N LYS A 10 -9.05 17.36 -50.59
CA LYS A 10 -7.91 17.61 -49.71
C LYS A 10 -8.18 18.71 -48.67
N ARG A 11 -8.87 19.79 -49.05
CA ARG A 11 -9.12 20.95 -48.18
C ARG A 11 -10.14 20.64 -47.07
N TYR A 12 -11.19 19.90 -47.40
CA TYR A 12 -12.27 19.51 -46.49
C TYR A 12 -12.16 18.06 -46.01
N ALA A 13 -10.96 17.47 -46.09
CA ALA A 13 -10.70 16.16 -45.50
C ALA A 13 -10.94 16.20 -43.98
N ASP A 14 -11.39 15.08 -43.40
CA ASP A 14 -11.69 14.98 -41.97
C ASP A 14 -10.52 15.39 -41.06
N LYS A 15 -9.28 15.13 -41.51
CA LYS A 15 -8.04 15.51 -40.81
C LYS A 15 -7.81 17.03 -40.70
N ARG A 16 -8.53 17.84 -41.49
CA ARG A 16 -8.42 19.31 -41.51
C ARG A 16 -9.59 20.01 -40.82
N LYS A 17 -10.53 19.25 -40.22
CA LYS A 17 -11.61 19.84 -39.42
C LYS A 17 -11.04 20.57 -38.20
N PHE A 18 -11.61 21.72 -37.86
CA PHE A 18 -11.27 22.41 -36.62
C PHE A 18 -11.62 21.52 -35.42
N GLY A 19 -10.66 21.31 -34.51
CA GLY A 19 -10.81 20.35 -33.41
C GLY A 19 -10.46 18.90 -33.75
N TYR A 20 -9.91 18.62 -34.94
CA TYR A 20 -9.34 17.31 -35.24
C TYR A 20 -8.18 17.01 -34.28
N VAL A 21 -8.28 15.86 -33.61
CA VAL A 21 -7.22 15.35 -32.73
C VAL A 21 -6.42 14.32 -33.52
N GLU A 22 -5.12 14.55 -33.66
CA GLU A 22 -4.24 13.57 -34.29
C GLU A 22 -4.26 12.23 -33.55
N ALA A 23 -3.96 11.16 -34.28
CA ALA A 23 -3.89 9.82 -33.69
C ALA A 23 -2.93 9.81 -32.49
N PRO A 24 -3.27 9.05 -31.43
CA PRO A 24 -2.39 8.94 -30.28
C PRO A 24 -1.04 8.37 -30.70
N LYS A 25 0.05 8.84 -30.06
CA LYS A 25 1.36 8.26 -30.25
C LYS A 25 1.35 6.78 -29.87
N GLU A 26 1.67 5.96 -30.86
CA GLU A 26 1.89 4.53 -30.72
C GLU A 26 3.17 4.24 -29.93
N ASP A 27 3.27 3.00 -29.46
CA ASP A 27 4.43 2.54 -28.72
C ASP A 27 5.56 2.17 -29.70
N MET A 28 6.77 2.64 -29.37
CA MET A 28 7.99 2.33 -30.10
C MET A 28 8.49 0.92 -29.73
N PRO A 29 9.31 0.28 -30.59
CA PRO A 29 9.97 -0.96 -30.23
C PRO A 29 10.88 -0.79 -28.99
N PRO A 30 10.92 -1.76 -28.06
CA PRO A 30 11.71 -1.66 -26.84
C PRO A 30 13.22 -1.56 -27.11
N GLU A 31 13.70 -2.14 -28.21
CA GLU A 31 15.11 -2.08 -28.63
C GLU A 31 15.57 -0.65 -28.91
N HIS A 32 14.65 0.23 -29.33
CA HIS A 32 14.97 1.61 -29.65
C HIS A 32 15.48 2.38 -28.41
N VAL A 33 14.78 2.30 -27.28
CA VAL A 33 15.25 2.94 -26.04
C VAL A 33 16.49 2.25 -25.47
N ARG A 34 16.57 0.92 -25.58
CA ARG A 34 17.72 0.13 -25.11
C ARG A 34 19.01 0.53 -25.84
N LYS A 35 18.95 0.63 -27.18
CA LYS A 35 20.06 1.09 -28.01
C LYS A 35 20.47 2.52 -27.70
N ILE A 36 19.50 3.44 -27.55
CA ILE A 36 19.79 4.84 -27.20
C ILE A 36 20.57 4.91 -25.88
N ILE A 37 20.13 4.18 -24.85
CA ILE A 37 20.77 4.21 -23.52
C ILE A 37 22.17 3.57 -23.57
N LYS A 38 22.34 2.48 -24.33
CA LYS A 38 23.64 1.83 -24.54
C LYS A 38 24.61 2.76 -25.27
N ASP A 39 24.17 3.41 -26.35
CA ASP A 39 24.99 4.34 -27.15
C ASP A 39 25.46 5.56 -26.34
N HIS A 40 24.59 6.11 -25.46
CA HIS A 40 24.93 7.27 -24.63
C HIS A 40 25.89 6.91 -23.48
N GLY A 41 25.86 5.66 -23.00
CA GLY A 41 26.77 5.14 -21.98
C GLY A 41 26.83 6.00 -20.71
N ASP A 42 28.04 6.40 -20.32
CA ASP A 42 28.34 7.27 -19.17
C ASP A 42 28.42 8.77 -19.54
N MET A 43 28.08 9.13 -20.79
CA MET A 43 28.23 10.47 -21.35
C MET A 43 29.68 10.97 -21.41
N SER A 44 30.69 10.11 -21.41
CA SER A 44 32.09 10.50 -21.63
C SER A 44 32.36 10.92 -23.08
N SER A 45 31.71 10.23 -24.04
CA SER A 45 31.89 10.45 -25.48
C SER A 45 31.59 11.89 -25.92
N ARG A 46 32.44 12.42 -26.80
CA ARG A 46 32.27 13.76 -27.40
C ARG A 46 31.08 13.83 -28.36
N LYS A 47 30.65 12.71 -28.93
CA LYS A 47 29.51 12.62 -29.87
C LYS A 47 28.22 13.17 -29.25
N PHE A 48 27.98 12.85 -27.97
CA PHE A 48 26.75 13.23 -27.25
C PHE A 48 26.93 14.48 -26.37
N ARG A 49 27.88 15.37 -26.72
CA ARG A 49 28.16 16.58 -25.93
C ARG A 49 26.96 17.51 -25.81
N HIS A 50 26.15 17.61 -26.87
CA HIS A 50 24.97 18.48 -26.89
C HIS A 50 23.89 17.99 -25.91
N ASP A 51 23.80 16.68 -25.69
CA ASP A 51 22.78 16.06 -24.84
C ASP A 51 23.12 16.16 -23.34
N LYS A 52 24.39 16.41 -22.97
CA LYS A 52 24.80 16.59 -21.56
C LYS A 52 23.97 17.64 -20.81
N ARG A 53 23.55 18.71 -21.50
CA ARG A 53 22.69 19.76 -20.93
C ARG A 53 21.29 19.23 -20.61
N VAL A 54 20.74 18.39 -21.49
CA VAL A 54 19.42 17.79 -21.34
C VAL A 54 19.40 16.79 -20.19
N TYR A 55 20.42 15.92 -20.09
CA TYR A 55 20.60 15.01 -18.96
C TYR A 55 20.64 15.75 -17.61
N LEU A 56 21.44 16.82 -17.50
CA LEU A 56 21.45 17.65 -16.29
C LEU A 56 20.09 18.30 -16.00
N GLY A 57 19.37 18.76 -17.02
CA GLY A 57 18.03 19.31 -16.86
C GLY A 57 17.01 18.29 -16.35
N ALA A 58 17.13 17.03 -16.78
CA ALA A 58 16.27 15.94 -16.36
C ALA A 58 16.43 15.54 -14.89
N LEU A 59 17.56 15.88 -14.25
CA LEU A 59 17.80 15.64 -12.81
C LEU A 59 16.67 16.18 -11.92
N LYS A 60 16.03 17.28 -12.34
CA LYS A 60 14.87 17.84 -11.63
C LYS A 60 13.75 16.82 -11.42
N PHE A 61 13.52 15.93 -12.39
CA PHE A 61 12.38 15.00 -12.42
C PHE A 61 12.75 13.58 -11.95
N VAL A 62 14.01 13.32 -11.61
CA VAL A 62 14.45 12.02 -11.06
C VAL A 62 13.63 11.55 -9.86
N PRO A 63 13.30 12.41 -8.86
CA PRO A 63 12.44 11.98 -7.75
C PRO A 63 11.08 11.43 -8.22
N HIS A 64 10.53 12.00 -9.31
CA HIS A 64 9.26 11.58 -9.88
C HIS A 64 9.39 10.23 -10.62
N ALA A 65 10.49 10.04 -11.37
CA ALA A 65 10.81 8.76 -12.00
C ALA A 65 10.97 7.64 -10.97
N VAL A 66 11.73 7.90 -9.90
CA VAL A 66 11.89 6.96 -8.78
C VAL A 66 10.56 6.63 -8.12
N TYR A 67 9.71 7.64 -7.85
CA TYR A 67 8.38 7.40 -7.28
C TYR A 67 7.55 6.45 -8.15
N LYS A 68 7.51 6.69 -9.46
CA LYS A 68 6.75 5.86 -10.41
C LYS A 68 7.32 4.45 -10.57
N LEU A 69 8.65 4.31 -10.55
CA LEU A 69 9.33 3.02 -10.61
C LEU A 69 8.98 2.18 -9.38
N LEU A 70 9.19 2.73 -8.18
CA LEU A 70 8.94 2.01 -6.93
C LEU A 70 7.44 1.78 -6.67
N GLU A 71 6.55 2.63 -7.21
CA GLU A 71 5.10 2.41 -7.14
C GLU A 71 4.66 1.17 -7.93
N ASN A 72 5.41 0.77 -8.97
CA ASN A 72 5.08 -0.37 -9.84
C ASN A 72 6.00 -1.59 -9.65
N MET A 73 6.60 -1.76 -8.46
CA MET A 73 7.40 -2.95 -8.14
C MET A 73 6.61 -4.25 -8.36
N PRO A 74 7.19 -5.28 -9.01
CA PRO A 74 6.60 -6.62 -9.11
C PRO A 74 6.22 -7.15 -7.73
N MET A 75 5.07 -7.82 -7.66
CA MET A 75 4.63 -8.49 -6.43
C MET A 75 5.33 -9.86 -6.29
N PRO A 76 5.39 -10.48 -5.11
CA PRO A 76 6.18 -11.70 -4.90
C PRO A 76 5.73 -12.93 -5.71
N TRP A 77 4.48 -12.91 -6.17
CA TRP A 77 3.88 -13.93 -7.05
C TRP A 77 4.07 -13.63 -8.55
N GLU A 78 4.79 -12.56 -8.90
CA GLU A 78 5.09 -12.20 -10.29
C GLU A 78 6.59 -12.41 -10.56
N GLN A 79 6.93 -13.20 -11.58
CA GLN A 79 8.31 -13.37 -12.04
C GLN A 79 8.80 -12.13 -12.81
N VAL A 80 7.97 -11.66 -13.75
CA VAL A 80 8.25 -10.55 -14.65
C VAL A 80 7.04 -9.64 -14.70
N ARG A 81 7.27 -8.33 -14.72
CA ARG A 81 6.23 -7.33 -14.96
C ARG A 81 6.64 -6.42 -16.09
N HIS A 82 5.89 -6.45 -17.18
CA HIS A 82 5.98 -5.45 -18.22
C HIS A 82 5.18 -4.20 -17.83
N VAL A 83 5.82 -3.04 -17.94
CA VAL A 83 5.24 -1.76 -17.58
C VAL A 83 5.36 -0.78 -18.74
N LYS A 84 4.33 0.02 -18.96
CA LYS A 84 4.38 1.12 -19.92
C LYS A 84 5.31 2.21 -19.43
N VAL A 85 6.18 2.64 -20.33
CA VAL A 85 7.24 3.59 -20.06
C VAL A 85 7.14 4.76 -21.02
N ILE A 86 7.36 5.97 -20.49
CA ILE A 86 7.61 7.17 -21.27
C ILE A 86 9.08 7.55 -21.07
N TYR A 87 9.85 7.62 -22.15
CA TYR A 87 11.27 7.96 -22.10
C TYR A 87 11.58 9.17 -22.99
N HIS A 88 12.59 9.93 -22.60
CA HIS A 88 13.09 11.04 -23.41
C HIS A 88 13.84 10.51 -24.63
N ILE A 89 13.71 11.15 -25.80
CA ILE A 89 14.26 10.67 -27.08
C ILE A 89 15.80 10.50 -27.07
N THR A 90 16.50 11.18 -26.17
CA THR A 90 17.96 11.05 -25.96
C THR A 90 18.33 10.06 -24.84
N GLY A 91 17.37 9.33 -24.28
CA GLY A 91 17.58 8.44 -23.15
C GLY A 91 17.83 9.15 -21.81
N ALA A 92 17.63 10.48 -21.75
CA ALA A 92 17.94 11.28 -20.57
C ALA A 92 17.20 10.82 -19.31
N ILE A 93 15.93 10.49 -19.41
CA ILE A 93 15.13 10.00 -18.28
C ILE A 93 14.03 9.06 -18.75
N THR A 94 13.77 8.04 -17.95
CA THR A 94 12.73 7.04 -18.14
C THR A 94 11.69 7.14 -17.02
N PHE A 95 10.40 7.23 -17.37
CA PHE A 95 9.27 7.25 -16.41
C PHE A 95 8.37 6.04 -16.63
N VAL A 96 8.04 5.32 -15.57
CA VAL A 96 6.95 4.35 -15.60
C VAL A 96 5.60 5.10 -15.63
N ASN A 97 4.81 4.90 -16.68
CA ASN A 97 3.56 5.59 -16.95
C ASN A 97 2.33 4.75 -16.59
N GLU A 98 2.39 4.07 -15.45
CA GLU A 98 1.31 3.21 -14.96
C GLU A 98 0.96 3.49 -13.52
N ILE A 99 -0.32 3.27 -13.18
CA ILE A 99 -0.81 3.31 -11.81
C ILE A 99 -1.21 1.87 -11.48
N PRO A 100 -0.71 1.27 -10.39
CA PRO A 100 -0.96 -0.13 -10.05
C PRO A 100 -2.38 -0.27 -9.47
N TRP A 101 -3.37 -0.40 -10.35
CA TRP A 101 -4.74 -0.69 -9.97
C TRP A 101 -4.87 -2.16 -9.63
N VAL A 102 -5.42 -2.45 -8.45
CA VAL A 102 -5.67 -3.80 -7.96
C VAL A 102 -7.13 -3.92 -7.51
N ILE A 103 -7.70 -5.11 -7.70
CA ILE A 103 -8.97 -5.47 -7.09
C ILE A 103 -8.69 -5.75 -5.62
N GLU A 104 -9.32 -5.00 -4.72
CA GLU A 104 -8.99 -5.04 -3.29
C GLU A 104 -9.12 -6.43 -2.64
N PRO A 105 -10.23 -7.19 -2.81
CA PRO A 105 -10.33 -8.53 -2.23
C PRO A 105 -9.29 -9.51 -2.79
N VAL A 106 -9.02 -9.45 -4.10
CA VAL A 106 -7.99 -10.29 -4.75
C VAL A 106 -6.61 -9.98 -4.20
N TYR A 107 -6.25 -8.70 -4.10
CA TYR A 107 -4.94 -8.28 -3.58
C TYR A 107 -4.72 -8.69 -2.12
N ILE A 108 -5.77 -8.61 -1.29
CA ILE A 108 -5.68 -9.07 0.11
C ILE A 108 -5.53 -10.59 0.15
N ALA A 109 -6.28 -11.34 -0.66
CA ALA A 109 -6.17 -12.79 -0.76
C ALA A 109 -4.78 -13.23 -1.24
N GLN A 110 -4.22 -12.60 -2.29
CA GLN A 110 -2.86 -12.86 -2.77
C GLN A 110 -1.82 -12.65 -1.67
N TRP A 111 -1.90 -11.54 -0.92
CA TRP A 111 -1.01 -11.35 0.24
C TRP A 111 -1.28 -12.34 1.39
N GLY A 112 -2.51 -12.85 1.50
CA GLY A 112 -2.88 -13.91 2.44
C GLY A 112 -2.22 -15.24 2.12
N THR A 113 -2.23 -15.64 0.84
CA THR A 113 -1.50 -16.84 0.39
C THR A 113 0.01 -16.66 0.53
N MET A 114 0.54 -15.46 0.25
CA MET A 114 1.97 -15.16 0.52
C MET A 114 2.33 -15.32 1.99
N TRP A 115 1.45 -14.92 2.90
CA TRP A 115 1.67 -15.08 4.34
C TRP A 115 1.79 -16.57 4.72
N ILE A 116 0.93 -17.43 4.16
CA ILE A 116 0.95 -18.87 4.39
C ILE A 116 2.25 -19.47 3.83
N MET A 117 2.56 -19.22 2.55
CA MET A 117 3.73 -19.78 1.88
C MET A 117 5.03 -19.36 2.54
N MET A 118 5.21 -18.08 2.87
CA MET A 118 6.41 -17.62 3.54
C MET A 118 6.56 -18.21 4.95
N ARG A 119 5.46 -18.48 5.67
CA ARG A 119 5.52 -19.12 7.00
C ARG A 119 5.87 -20.60 6.90
N ARG A 120 5.28 -21.33 5.95
CA ARG A 120 5.62 -22.74 5.65
C ARG A 120 7.09 -22.86 5.27
N GLU A 121 7.54 -22.05 4.31
CA GLU A 121 8.94 -22.06 3.87
C GLU A 121 9.92 -21.75 5.01
N LYS A 122 9.60 -20.77 5.87
CA LYS A 122 10.44 -20.45 7.02
C LYS A 122 10.49 -21.57 8.07
N ARG A 123 9.38 -22.30 8.26
CA ARG A 123 9.32 -23.46 9.16
C ARG A 123 10.18 -24.60 8.63
N ASP A 124 10.05 -24.89 7.33
CA ASP A 124 10.61 -26.09 6.72
C ASP A 124 12.09 -25.93 6.35
N ARG A 125 12.52 -24.71 6.00
CA ARG A 125 13.90 -24.43 5.65
C ARG A 125 14.82 -24.40 6.88
N ARG A 126 15.75 -25.36 6.97
CA ARG A 126 16.73 -25.47 8.07
C ARG A 126 17.59 -24.22 8.27
N HIS A 127 18.12 -23.65 7.19
CA HIS A 127 18.95 -22.45 7.24
C HIS A 127 18.52 -21.43 6.19
N PHE A 128 17.84 -20.37 6.62
CA PHE A 128 17.48 -19.27 5.75
C PHE A 128 18.62 -18.25 5.67
N LYS A 129 19.34 -18.22 4.53
CA LYS A 129 20.40 -17.24 4.27
C LYS A 129 19.82 -15.99 3.63
N ARG A 130 19.85 -14.86 4.35
CA ARG A 130 19.48 -13.55 3.78
C ARG A 130 20.51 -13.11 2.73
N MET A 131 20.04 -12.47 1.66
CA MET A 131 20.91 -11.82 0.67
C MET A 131 21.82 -10.75 1.30
N ARG A 132 23.00 -10.53 0.71
CA ARG A 132 23.94 -9.51 1.18
C ARG A 132 23.55 -8.13 0.66
N PHE A 133 23.82 -7.09 1.46
CA PHE A 133 23.55 -5.71 1.10
C PHE A 133 24.80 -4.83 1.30
N PRO A 134 25.20 -4.02 0.31
CA PRO A 134 24.67 -3.95 -1.07
C PRO A 134 24.82 -5.28 -1.86
N PRO A 135 23.96 -5.57 -2.86
CA PRO A 135 24.06 -6.83 -3.60
C PRO A 135 25.23 -6.90 -4.60
N PHE A 136 25.63 -5.75 -5.16
CA PHE A 136 26.78 -5.60 -6.05
C PHE A 136 27.85 -4.71 -5.40
N ASP A 137 29.10 -4.87 -5.83
CA ASP A 137 30.22 -4.08 -5.30
C ASP A 137 30.13 -2.60 -5.72
N ASP A 138 30.79 -1.71 -4.97
CA ASP A 138 30.77 -0.26 -5.19
C ASP A 138 31.36 0.13 -6.57
N GLU A 139 32.37 -0.61 -7.03
CA GLU A 139 33.12 -0.36 -8.27
C GLU A 139 32.56 -1.11 -9.49
N GLU A 140 31.60 -2.02 -9.28
CA GLU A 140 31.02 -2.81 -10.36
C GLU A 140 30.01 -1.97 -11.17
N PRO A 141 30.19 -1.84 -12.50
CA PRO A 141 29.27 -1.06 -13.32
C PRO A 141 27.88 -1.72 -13.36
N PRO A 142 26.78 -0.93 -13.50
CA PRO A 142 25.45 -1.48 -13.59
C PRO A 142 25.32 -2.41 -14.80
N LEU A 143 24.94 -3.67 -14.54
CA LEU A 143 24.73 -4.70 -15.56
C LEU A 143 23.82 -4.22 -16.68
N ASP A 144 24.14 -4.66 -17.91
CA ASP A 144 23.28 -4.41 -19.06
C ASP A 144 22.20 -5.48 -19.14
N TYR A 145 20.94 -5.05 -19.28
CA TYR A 145 19.79 -5.96 -19.31
C TYR A 145 19.83 -6.90 -20.52
N ALA A 146 20.21 -6.35 -21.69
CA ALA A 146 20.28 -7.10 -22.95
C ALA A 146 21.24 -8.28 -22.88
N ASP A 147 22.41 -8.04 -22.28
CA ASP A 147 23.53 -8.98 -22.34
C ASP A 147 23.48 -10.02 -21.20
N ASN A 148 22.81 -9.71 -20.07
CA ASN A 148 22.87 -10.53 -18.86
C ASN A 148 21.52 -11.09 -18.38
N ILE A 149 20.39 -10.46 -18.73
CA ILE A 149 19.08 -10.75 -18.10
C ILE A 149 18.03 -11.17 -19.14
N LEU A 150 18.11 -10.65 -20.37
CA LEU A 150 17.08 -10.85 -21.38
C LEU A 150 16.87 -12.33 -21.74
N ASP A 151 17.94 -13.10 -21.83
CA ASP A 151 17.92 -14.52 -22.24
C ASP A 151 17.90 -15.49 -21.04
N VAL A 152 17.81 -14.97 -19.80
CA VAL A 152 17.79 -15.79 -18.58
C VAL A 152 16.35 -15.98 -18.12
N ASP A 153 15.92 -17.23 -18.07
CA ASP A 153 14.61 -17.57 -17.52
C ASP A 153 14.57 -17.27 -16.01
N PRO A 154 13.59 -16.50 -15.53
CA PRO A 154 13.46 -16.19 -14.12
C PRO A 154 13.16 -17.45 -13.31
N LEU A 155 13.65 -17.49 -12.07
CA LEU A 155 13.23 -18.48 -11.09
C LEU A 155 11.72 -18.38 -10.81
N GLU A 156 11.15 -19.47 -10.32
CA GLU A 156 9.74 -19.53 -9.92
C GLU A 156 9.40 -18.46 -8.89
N ALA A 157 8.22 -17.85 -9.05
CA ALA A 157 7.69 -16.90 -8.09
C ALA A 157 7.12 -17.64 -6.87
N ILE A 158 6.74 -16.89 -5.83
CA ILE A 158 6.04 -17.50 -4.70
C ILE A 158 4.60 -17.69 -5.10
N GLU A 159 4.20 -18.94 -5.28
CA GLU A 159 2.82 -19.33 -5.59
C GLU A 159 2.37 -20.39 -4.58
N LEU A 160 1.11 -20.28 -4.13
CA LEU A 160 0.49 -21.31 -3.32
C LEU A 160 -0.19 -22.27 -4.28
N GLU A 161 0.09 -23.56 -4.17
CA GLU A 161 -0.69 -24.60 -4.86
C GLU A 161 -2.15 -24.50 -4.38
N LEU A 162 -3.02 -24.06 -5.29
CA LEU A 162 -4.45 -23.95 -5.07
C LEU A 162 -5.10 -25.29 -5.39
N ASP A 163 -6.16 -25.63 -4.65
CA ASP A 163 -6.91 -26.87 -4.90
C ASP A 163 -7.79 -26.72 -6.16
N GLU A 164 -7.74 -27.69 -7.08
CA GLU A 164 -8.46 -27.60 -8.35
C GLU A 164 -9.98 -27.66 -8.18
N GLU A 165 -10.49 -28.29 -7.12
CA GLU A 165 -11.92 -28.46 -6.86
C GLU A 165 -12.43 -27.30 -5.98
N GLU A 166 -11.83 -27.08 -4.80
CA GLU A 166 -12.27 -26.06 -3.85
C GLU A 166 -12.00 -24.62 -4.35
N ASP A 167 -10.87 -24.40 -5.01
CA ASP A 167 -10.43 -23.09 -5.52
C ASP A 167 -10.65 -22.94 -7.03
N SER A 168 -11.45 -23.84 -7.64
CA SER A 168 -11.80 -23.83 -9.07
C SER A 168 -12.20 -22.45 -9.61
N ALA A 169 -12.92 -21.66 -8.82
CA ALA A 169 -13.38 -20.32 -9.19
C ALA A 169 -12.26 -19.28 -9.38
N VAL A 170 -11.10 -19.48 -8.74
CA VAL A 170 -9.95 -18.55 -8.74
C VAL A 170 -8.68 -19.14 -9.36
N HIS A 171 -8.57 -20.47 -9.39
CA HIS A 171 -7.37 -21.24 -9.76
C HIS A 171 -6.61 -20.70 -10.98
N GLN A 172 -7.31 -20.44 -12.09
CA GLN A 172 -6.68 -20.12 -13.39
C GLN A 172 -6.03 -18.73 -13.48
N TRP A 173 -6.50 -17.74 -12.70
CA TRP A 173 -6.15 -16.33 -12.90
C TRP A 173 -5.58 -15.66 -11.64
N PHE A 174 -5.53 -16.38 -10.52
CA PHE A 174 -5.29 -15.78 -9.21
C PHE A 174 -3.94 -15.07 -9.09
N PHE A 175 -2.88 -15.60 -9.73
CA PHE A 175 -1.53 -15.03 -9.67
C PHE A 175 -1.17 -14.11 -10.85
N ASP A 176 -2.13 -13.80 -11.73
CA ASP A 176 -1.92 -12.83 -12.81
C ASP A 176 -1.59 -11.42 -12.28
N HIS A 177 -0.85 -10.64 -13.07
CA HIS A 177 -0.54 -9.23 -12.75
C HIS A 177 -1.80 -8.36 -12.61
N GLN A 178 -2.72 -8.48 -13.58
CA GLN A 178 -4.03 -7.82 -13.58
C GLN A 178 -5.10 -8.88 -13.86
N PRO A 179 -5.55 -9.60 -12.82
CA PRO A 179 -6.46 -10.71 -13.00
C PRO A 179 -7.77 -10.30 -13.67
N LEU A 180 -8.33 -11.17 -14.51
CA LEU A 180 -9.66 -10.97 -15.11
C LEU A 180 -9.76 -9.72 -16.03
N ARG A 181 -8.63 -9.10 -16.44
CA ARG A 181 -8.61 -7.85 -17.23
C ARG A 181 -9.38 -7.93 -18.55
N TYR A 182 -9.36 -9.08 -19.20
CA TYR A 182 -10.04 -9.34 -20.48
C TYR A 182 -11.36 -10.12 -20.33
N SER A 183 -11.91 -10.17 -19.10
CA SER A 183 -13.18 -10.83 -18.80
C SER A 183 -14.33 -9.84 -18.60
N ASN A 184 -15.55 -10.36 -18.50
CA ASN A 184 -16.77 -9.59 -18.20
C ASN A 184 -16.84 -9.09 -16.74
N PHE A 185 -15.97 -9.56 -15.85
CA PHE A 185 -15.96 -9.17 -14.44
C PHE A 185 -15.36 -7.78 -14.19
N VAL A 186 -14.65 -7.25 -15.18
CA VAL A 186 -13.99 -5.93 -15.11
C VAL A 186 -14.42 -5.08 -16.31
N ASN A 187 -14.42 -3.76 -16.15
CA ASN A 187 -14.84 -2.82 -17.20
C ASN A 187 -13.87 -2.69 -18.41
N GLY A 188 -12.98 -3.67 -18.63
CA GLY A 188 -11.98 -3.70 -19.69
C GLY A 188 -10.59 -3.15 -19.31
N PRO A 189 -9.73 -2.83 -20.29
CA PRO A 189 -8.29 -2.56 -20.07
C PRO A 189 -7.96 -1.36 -19.18
N SER A 190 -8.94 -0.50 -18.88
CA SER A 190 -8.77 0.61 -17.94
C SER A 190 -8.71 0.15 -16.48
N TYR A 191 -9.23 -1.05 -16.18
CA TYR A 191 -9.14 -1.76 -14.90
C TYR A 191 -9.57 -0.90 -13.70
N LYS A 192 -10.79 -0.36 -13.73
CA LYS A 192 -11.29 0.61 -12.72
C LYS A 192 -12.46 0.11 -11.86
N ARG A 193 -13.28 -0.78 -12.41
CA ARG A 193 -14.50 -1.30 -11.78
C ARG A 193 -14.49 -2.80 -11.88
N TRP A 194 -14.87 -3.47 -10.80
CA TRP A 194 -14.97 -4.92 -10.72
C TRP A 194 -16.35 -5.32 -10.21
N LYS A 195 -16.84 -6.48 -10.68
CA LYS A 195 -18.06 -7.14 -10.22
C LYS A 195 -17.78 -8.63 -10.19
N LEU A 196 -17.78 -9.22 -8.99
CA LEU A 196 -17.44 -10.63 -8.79
C LEU A 196 -18.68 -11.41 -8.28
N PRO A 197 -18.85 -12.66 -8.73
CA PRO A 197 -19.89 -13.56 -8.24
C PRO A 197 -19.55 -14.10 -6.84
N LEU A 198 -20.55 -14.66 -6.15
CA LEU A 198 -20.40 -15.15 -4.78
C LEU A 198 -19.36 -16.26 -4.61
N PRO A 199 -19.25 -17.27 -5.50
CA PRO A 199 -18.22 -18.31 -5.38
C PRO A 199 -16.79 -17.73 -5.37
N ILE A 200 -16.51 -16.77 -6.26
CA ILE A 200 -15.22 -16.07 -6.28
C ILE A 200 -14.99 -15.32 -4.97
N MET A 201 -15.98 -14.57 -4.49
CA MET A 201 -15.84 -13.82 -3.24
C MET A 201 -15.63 -14.74 -2.03
N GLY A 202 -16.29 -15.89 -2.00
CA GLY A 202 -16.14 -16.92 -0.96
C GLY A 202 -14.72 -17.48 -0.92
N ALA A 203 -14.19 -17.93 -2.06
CA ALA A 203 -12.82 -18.42 -2.17
C ALA A 203 -11.79 -17.35 -1.76
N LEU A 204 -11.94 -16.12 -2.25
CA LEU A 204 -11.05 -15.01 -1.88
C LEU A 204 -11.08 -14.69 -0.38
N TYR A 205 -12.26 -14.76 0.26
CA TYR A 205 -12.41 -14.53 1.69
C TYR A 205 -11.69 -15.62 2.52
N ARG A 206 -11.82 -16.89 2.12
CA ARG A 206 -11.13 -18.03 2.73
C ARG A 206 -9.60 -17.88 2.62
N LEU A 207 -9.09 -17.63 1.40
CA LEU A 207 -7.65 -17.44 1.14
C LEU A 207 -7.05 -16.24 1.90
N ALA A 208 -7.85 -15.19 2.13
CA ALA A 208 -7.43 -14.01 2.89
C ALA A 208 -7.43 -14.21 4.41
N GLY A 209 -8.01 -15.29 4.94
CA GLY A 209 -8.36 -15.46 6.36
C GLY A 209 -7.23 -15.13 7.34
N GLN A 210 -5.99 -15.51 7.02
CA GLN A 210 -4.81 -15.26 7.89
C GLN A 210 -4.50 -13.77 8.14
N LEU A 211 -4.96 -12.87 7.27
CA LEU A 211 -4.75 -11.43 7.40
C LEU A 211 -5.95 -10.70 8.01
N LEU A 212 -7.13 -11.31 7.99
CA LEU A 212 -8.37 -10.69 8.43
C LEU A 212 -8.52 -10.73 9.94
N SER A 213 -9.38 -9.87 10.46
CA SER A 213 -9.75 -9.87 11.87
C SER A 213 -10.89 -10.86 12.10
N ASP A 214 -10.84 -11.57 13.22
CA ASP A 214 -11.94 -12.43 13.66
C ASP A 214 -13.07 -11.64 14.34
N PHE A 215 -12.81 -10.38 14.71
CA PHE A 215 -13.79 -9.52 15.38
C PHE A 215 -14.76 -8.90 14.36
N GLY A 216 -15.90 -9.56 14.16
CA GLY A 216 -17.01 -9.04 13.33
C GLY A 216 -17.85 -7.97 14.03
N ASP A 217 -17.97 -8.02 15.37
CA ASP A 217 -18.78 -7.07 16.13
C ASP A 217 -18.02 -5.76 16.41
N LYS A 218 -18.67 -4.64 16.06
CA LYS A 218 -18.17 -3.28 16.32
C LYS A 218 -18.08 -2.96 17.81
N ASN A 219 -18.86 -3.64 18.65
CA ASN A 219 -18.82 -3.46 20.10
C ASN A 219 -17.46 -3.78 20.71
N TYR A 220 -16.65 -4.63 20.07
CA TYR A 220 -15.26 -4.89 20.49
C TYR A 220 -14.43 -3.60 20.61
N PHE A 221 -14.70 -2.61 19.76
CA PHE A 221 -13.98 -1.33 19.72
C PHE A 221 -14.55 -0.27 20.68
N TYR A 222 -15.40 -0.65 21.65
CA TYR A 222 -15.87 0.28 22.68
C TYR A 222 -14.69 0.93 23.41
N LEU A 223 -14.68 2.27 23.45
CA LEU A 223 -13.55 3.11 23.91
C LEU A 223 -12.21 2.91 23.16
N PHE A 224 -12.17 2.06 22.15
CA PHE A 224 -11.00 1.75 21.32
C PHE A 224 -11.21 2.11 19.85
N GLU A 225 -11.98 3.19 19.62
CA GLU A 225 -12.30 3.73 18.30
C GLU A 225 -11.76 5.16 18.12
N GLU A 226 -11.86 5.68 16.89
CA GLU A 226 -11.36 7.02 16.55
C GLU A 226 -11.91 8.12 17.48
N GLN A 227 -13.22 8.12 17.73
CA GLN A 227 -13.85 9.19 18.53
C GLN A 227 -13.36 9.16 19.98
N ALA A 228 -13.27 7.96 20.57
CA ALA A 228 -12.74 7.78 21.92
C ALA A 228 -11.29 8.27 22.04
N PHE A 229 -10.41 7.95 21.07
CA PHE A 229 -9.03 8.45 21.09
C PHE A 229 -8.91 9.96 20.91
N ILE A 230 -9.78 10.56 20.10
CA ILE A 230 -9.82 12.02 19.92
C ILE A 230 -10.28 12.70 21.23
N THR A 231 -11.29 12.15 21.89
CA THR A 231 -11.75 12.63 23.20
C THR A 231 -10.68 12.48 24.27
N ALA A 232 -10.02 11.33 24.37
CA ALA A 232 -8.90 11.11 25.27
C ALA A 232 -7.76 12.13 25.01
N LYS A 233 -7.44 12.39 23.74
CA LYS A 233 -6.47 13.43 23.35
C LYS A 233 -6.90 14.83 23.80
N SER A 234 -8.16 15.19 23.62
CA SER A 234 -8.67 16.52 23.97
C SER A 234 -8.68 16.75 25.48
N LEU A 235 -8.95 15.71 26.26
CA LEU A 235 -8.95 15.72 27.73
C LEU A 235 -7.57 15.50 28.37
N ASN A 236 -6.51 15.32 27.57
CA ASN A 236 -5.17 14.95 28.05
C ASN A 236 -5.16 13.65 28.89
N MET A 237 -6.00 12.68 28.52
CA MET A 237 -6.11 11.37 29.17
C MET A 237 -5.56 10.26 28.26
N CYS A 238 -5.29 9.10 28.84
CA CYS A 238 -4.83 7.93 28.12
C CYS A 238 -5.71 6.74 28.46
N ILE A 239 -6.31 6.13 27.45
CA ILE A 239 -6.97 4.83 27.57
C ILE A 239 -5.86 3.75 27.68
N PRO A 240 -5.99 2.73 28.55
CA PRO A 240 -5.06 1.60 28.57
C PRO A 240 -4.91 0.96 27.19
N GLY A 241 -3.67 0.67 26.77
CA GLY A 241 -3.40 0.15 25.42
C GLY A 241 -3.51 1.18 24.29
N GLY A 242 -4.10 2.36 24.54
CA GLY A 242 -4.29 3.44 23.58
C GLY A 242 -3.07 4.36 23.38
N PRO A 243 -3.15 5.31 22.44
CA PRO A 243 -2.08 6.24 22.14
C PRO A 243 -2.00 7.41 23.13
N LYS A 244 -0.78 7.89 23.41
CA LYS A 244 -0.51 9.09 24.22
C LYS A 244 -0.22 10.32 23.35
N PHE A 245 -0.76 11.47 23.73
CA PHE A 245 -0.58 12.73 23.00
C PHE A 245 -0.05 13.85 23.91
N GLU A 246 0.38 14.93 23.28
CA GLU A 246 0.65 16.18 23.97
C GLU A 246 -0.67 16.83 24.41
N PRO A 247 -0.73 17.48 25.59
CA PRO A 247 -1.90 18.20 26.06
C PRO A 247 -2.34 19.26 25.04
N LEU A 248 -3.63 19.30 24.70
CA LEU A 248 -4.18 20.27 23.76
C LEU A 248 -4.34 21.66 24.38
N PHE A 249 -4.73 21.69 25.65
CA PHE A 249 -4.90 22.88 26.46
C PHE A 249 -3.97 22.76 27.68
N ARG A 250 -3.21 23.82 27.98
CA ARG A 250 -2.24 23.89 29.09
C ARG A 250 -2.57 25.04 30.06
N ASP A 251 -3.82 25.49 30.01
CA ASP A 251 -4.37 26.64 30.70
C ASP A 251 -4.97 26.31 32.06
N MET A 252 -4.90 25.05 32.48
CA MET A 252 -5.35 24.61 33.81
C MET A 252 -4.17 24.68 34.77
N ASP A 253 -4.25 25.57 35.76
CA ASP A 253 -3.37 25.53 36.94
C ASP A 253 -3.96 24.48 37.90
N THR A 254 -3.24 23.38 38.16
CA THR A 254 -3.80 22.23 38.91
C THR A 254 -4.23 22.60 40.33
N ARG A 255 -3.70 23.70 40.89
CA ARG A 255 -4.01 24.15 42.25
C ARG A 255 -5.40 24.76 42.41
N ASP A 256 -5.91 25.44 41.38
CA ASP A 256 -7.22 26.12 41.43
C ASP A 256 -8.40 25.15 41.23
N ASP A 257 -8.16 24.01 40.56
CA ASP A 257 -9.16 22.96 40.35
C ASP A 257 -9.28 22.03 41.57
N ASP A 258 -8.20 21.80 42.33
CA ASP A 258 -8.18 20.87 43.47
C ASP A 258 -8.81 21.45 44.75
N TRP A 259 -8.77 22.77 44.95
CA TRP A 259 -9.31 23.44 46.15
C TRP A 259 -10.39 24.47 45.78
N ASN A 260 -11.62 23.98 45.59
CA ASN A 260 -12.79 24.81 45.36
C ASN A 260 -13.96 24.34 46.26
N GLU A 261 -14.97 25.18 46.41
CA GLU A 261 -16.12 24.92 47.29
C GLU A 261 -16.89 23.62 46.93
N PHE A 262 -16.79 23.20 45.67
CA PHE A 262 -17.43 22.01 45.12
C PHE A 262 -16.64 20.71 45.34
N ASN A 263 -15.31 20.79 45.46
CA ASN A 263 -14.40 19.66 45.60
C ASN A 263 -13.98 19.39 47.07
N ASP A 264 -14.70 19.96 48.03
CA ASP A 264 -14.49 19.71 49.46
C ASP A 264 -14.67 18.21 49.78
N ILE A 265 -13.63 17.60 50.35
CA ILE A 265 -13.59 16.16 50.65
C ILE A 265 -14.67 15.73 51.64
N ASN A 266 -15.13 16.63 52.52
CA ASN A 266 -16.18 16.33 53.49
C ASN A 266 -17.58 16.28 52.86
N LYS A 267 -17.75 16.86 51.66
CA LYS A 267 -19.02 16.91 50.92
C LYS A 267 -19.11 15.81 49.86
N LEU A 268 -18.02 15.13 49.54
CA LEU A 268 -17.94 14.14 48.47
C LEU A 268 -18.09 12.71 48.99
N ILE A 269 -19.13 12.00 48.53
CA ILE A 269 -19.33 10.57 48.82
C ILE A 269 -18.56 9.73 47.78
N ILE A 270 -17.39 9.23 48.15
CA ILE A 270 -16.57 8.38 47.27
C ILE A 270 -16.90 6.91 47.50
N ARG A 271 -17.89 6.38 46.76
CA ARG A 271 -18.19 4.92 46.76
C ARG A 271 -17.31 4.12 45.80
N SER A 272 -16.92 4.73 44.69
CA SER A 272 -16.08 4.10 43.68
C SER A 272 -15.26 5.17 42.97
N PRO A 273 -13.96 4.92 42.70
CA PRO A 273 -13.11 5.90 42.04
C PRO A 273 -13.56 6.09 40.58
N ILE A 274 -13.64 7.36 40.16
CA ILE A 274 -13.96 7.71 38.77
C ILE A 274 -12.74 7.40 37.89
N ARG A 275 -12.85 6.36 37.07
CA ARG A 275 -11.77 5.92 36.17
C ARG A 275 -11.67 6.79 34.93
N THR A 276 -10.53 6.74 34.25
CA THR A 276 -10.29 7.44 32.98
C THR A 276 -11.28 7.05 31.89
N GLU A 277 -11.70 5.80 31.88
CA GLU A 277 -12.64 5.21 30.95
C GLU A 277 -14.01 5.89 31.07
N TYR A 278 -14.46 6.20 32.30
CA TYR A 278 -15.72 6.91 32.52
C TYR A 278 -15.66 8.33 31.98
N LYS A 279 -14.52 9.00 32.19
CA LYS A 279 -14.26 10.35 31.67
C LYS A 279 -14.20 10.41 30.15
N VAL A 280 -13.85 9.31 29.47
CA VAL A 280 -13.88 9.24 28.00
C VAL A 280 -15.24 8.80 27.48
N ALA A 281 -15.90 7.85 28.14
CA ALA A 281 -17.22 7.35 27.77
C ALA A 281 -18.30 8.43 27.88
N PHE A 282 -18.30 9.18 28.99
CA PHE A 282 -19.27 10.23 29.28
C PHE A 282 -18.52 11.56 29.50
N PRO A 283 -17.99 12.16 28.42
CA PRO A 283 -17.04 13.27 28.53
C PRO A 283 -17.64 14.54 29.11
N TYR A 284 -18.95 14.76 28.98
CA TYR A 284 -19.63 15.92 29.52
C TYR A 284 -20.05 15.77 30.98
N LEU A 285 -20.11 14.55 31.51
CA LEU A 285 -20.57 14.28 32.88
C LEU A 285 -19.43 14.32 33.89
N TYR A 286 -18.30 13.68 33.56
CA TYR A 286 -17.19 13.47 34.51
C TYR A 286 -15.98 14.40 34.32
N ASN A 287 -16.08 15.43 33.47
CA ASN A 287 -15.00 16.37 33.22
C ASN A 287 -15.46 17.82 33.35
N ASN A 288 -14.61 18.63 33.97
CA ASN A 288 -14.73 20.09 33.91
C ASN A 288 -14.24 20.58 32.55
N ARG A 289 -15.00 21.51 31.93
CA ARG A 289 -14.65 22.17 30.65
C ARG A 289 -14.27 21.20 29.50
N PRO A 290 -15.17 20.28 29.10
CA PRO A 290 -14.93 19.33 28.00
C PRO A 290 -14.87 20.06 26.64
N ARG A 291 -13.67 20.50 26.23
CA ARG A 291 -13.44 21.25 24.99
C ARG A 291 -12.95 20.34 23.87
N LYS A 292 -13.52 20.49 22.66
CA LYS A 292 -13.15 19.72 21.46
C LYS A 292 -13.22 18.19 21.66
N VAL A 293 -14.11 17.73 22.56
CA VAL A 293 -14.44 16.32 22.71
C VAL A 293 -15.38 15.87 21.59
N ARG A 294 -15.44 14.56 21.37
CA ARG A 294 -16.36 13.93 20.41
C ARG A 294 -17.13 12.81 21.09
N LEU A 295 -18.42 12.69 20.79
CA LEU A 295 -19.24 11.59 21.29
C LEU A 295 -18.95 10.32 20.50
N SER A 296 -18.78 9.22 21.23
CA SER A 296 -18.68 7.87 20.69
C SER A 296 -20.05 7.22 20.62
N VAL A 297 -20.20 6.19 19.79
CA VAL A 297 -21.41 5.37 19.82
C VAL A 297 -21.38 4.50 21.07
N TYR A 298 -22.44 4.54 21.86
CA TYR A 298 -22.51 3.83 23.13
C TYR A 298 -22.52 2.31 22.96
N HIS A 299 -23.41 1.80 22.09
CA HIS A 299 -23.58 0.37 21.85
C HIS A 299 -24.20 0.13 20.47
N TYR A 300 -23.75 -0.93 19.80
CA TYR A 300 -24.38 -1.48 18.61
C TYR A 300 -25.16 -2.74 18.99
N PRO A 301 -26.25 -3.11 18.27
CA PRO A 301 -26.90 -4.40 18.48
C PRO A 301 -25.88 -5.55 18.39
N LEU A 302 -25.91 -6.45 19.39
CA LEU A 302 -24.98 -7.58 19.45
C LEU A 302 -25.14 -8.47 18.22
N THR A 303 -24.01 -8.74 17.57
CA THR A 303 -23.97 -9.61 16.39
C THR A 303 -23.91 -11.07 16.84
N MET A 304 -25.05 -11.77 16.79
CA MET A 304 -25.16 -13.20 17.13
C MET A 304 -25.00 -14.08 15.89
N TYR A 305 -23.89 -13.91 15.18
CA TYR A 305 -23.57 -14.72 14.00
C TYR A 305 -22.68 -15.89 14.40
N ILE A 306 -23.13 -17.12 14.07
CA ILE A 306 -22.38 -18.35 14.29
C ILE A 306 -21.70 -18.72 12.97
N LYS A 307 -20.38 -18.89 13.01
CA LYS A 307 -19.61 -19.36 11.86
C LYS A 307 -19.70 -20.88 11.78
N THR A 308 -20.09 -21.37 10.62
CA THR A 308 -20.09 -22.81 10.30
C THR A 308 -18.67 -23.22 9.93
N GLU A 309 -18.06 -24.11 10.71
CA GLU A 309 -16.72 -24.64 10.41
C GLU A 309 -16.78 -25.89 9.51
N ASP A 310 -17.87 -26.66 9.60
CA ASP A 310 -18.09 -27.89 8.84
C ASP A 310 -19.01 -27.64 7.64
N PRO A 311 -18.53 -27.81 6.39
CA PRO A 311 -19.34 -27.63 5.19
C PRO A 311 -20.36 -28.75 4.96
N ASP A 312 -20.23 -29.90 5.64
CA ASP A 312 -21.14 -31.04 5.48
C ASP A 312 -22.50 -30.79 6.18
N LEU A 313 -22.55 -29.81 7.09
CA LEU A 313 -23.78 -29.41 7.76
C LEU A 313 -24.69 -28.57 6.83
N PRO A 314 -26.02 -28.73 6.92
CA PRO A 314 -26.96 -27.89 6.17
C PRO A 314 -26.73 -26.40 6.40
N ALA A 315 -27.03 -25.54 5.43
CA ALA A 315 -26.83 -24.09 5.60
C ALA A 315 -27.68 -23.48 6.73
N TYR A 316 -28.87 -24.04 6.96
CA TYR A 316 -29.75 -23.70 8.07
C TYR A 316 -29.89 -24.91 8.98
N TYR A 317 -29.21 -24.88 10.13
CA TYR A 317 -29.34 -25.90 11.15
C TYR A 317 -29.36 -25.26 12.54
N TYR A 318 -29.86 -26.03 13.50
CA TYR A 318 -29.89 -25.63 14.89
C TYR A 318 -28.54 -25.90 15.54
N ASP A 319 -27.69 -24.87 15.60
CA ASP A 319 -26.33 -25.01 16.10
C ASP A 319 -26.31 -25.29 17.62
N PRO A 320 -25.42 -26.17 18.12
CA PRO A 320 -25.30 -26.47 19.56
C PRO A 320 -25.02 -25.26 20.46
N LEU A 321 -24.49 -24.16 19.92
CA LEU A 321 -24.29 -22.90 20.66
C LEU A 321 -25.60 -22.16 20.93
N ILE A 322 -26.69 -22.49 20.22
CA ILE A 322 -28.00 -21.87 20.41
C ILE A 322 -28.69 -22.52 21.62
N HIS A 323 -29.22 -21.69 22.52
CA HIS A 323 -29.95 -22.17 23.68
C HIS A 323 -31.28 -22.84 23.30
N PRO A 324 -31.56 -24.07 23.75
CA PRO A 324 -32.78 -24.81 23.43
C PRO A 324 -34.02 -24.03 23.84
N ILE A 325 -35.02 -24.02 22.96
CA ILE A 325 -36.33 -23.41 23.25
C ILE A 325 -37.11 -24.38 24.17
N PRO A 326 -37.46 -23.99 25.41
CA PRO A 326 -38.14 -24.89 26.32
C PRO A 326 -39.57 -25.20 25.86
N SER A 327 -39.91 -26.49 25.77
CA SER A 327 -41.20 -26.99 25.28
C SER A 327 -42.42 -26.48 26.06
N TYR A 328 -42.28 -26.22 27.37
CA TYR A 328 -43.39 -25.73 28.20
C TYR A 328 -43.80 -24.28 27.87
N LYS A 329 -42.92 -23.49 27.24
CA LYS A 329 -43.25 -22.13 26.77
C LYS A 329 -43.95 -22.15 25.41
N SER A 330 -43.57 -23.07 24.52
CA SER A 330 -44.20 -23.22 23.20
C SER A 330 -45.58 -23.87 23.29
N GLN A 331 -45.77 -24.86 24.17
CA GLN A 331 -47.08 -25.51 24.35
C GLN A 331 -48.15 -24.58 24.94
N ARG A 332 -47.80 -23.68 25.88
CA ARG A 332 -48.77 -22.73 26.46
C ARG A 332 -49.24 -21.63 25.51
N ALA A 333 -48.39 -21.23 24.55
CA ALA A 333 -48.74 -20.24 23.55
C ALA A 333 -49.48 -20.88 22.36
N GLY A 334 -49.02 -22.06 21.90
CA GLY A 334 -49.67 -22.80 20.81
C GLY A 334 -51.03 -23.37 21.19
N ALA A 335 -51.19 -23.96 22.38
CA ALA A 335 -52.47 -24.54 22.80
C ALA A 335 -53.57 -23.50 23.03
N ARG A 336 -53.22 -22.29 23.51
CA ARG A 336 -54.21 -21.21 23.68
C ARG A 336 -54.70 -20.61 22.36
N GLN A 337 -53.89 -20.65 21.31
CA GLN A 337 -54.26 -20.12 19.99
C GLN A 337 -54.93 -21.17 19.09
N LEU A 338 -54.61 -22.45 19.28
CA LEU A 338 -55.21 -23.53 18.49
C LEU A 338 -56.62 -23.90 18.98
N ASP A 339 -56.91 -23.81 20.28
CA ASP A 339 -58.23 -24.16 20.82
C ASP A 339 -59.28 -23.03 20.69
N GLU A 340 -58.89 -21.76 20.50
CA GLU A 340 -59.84 -20.62 20.44
C GLU A 340 -60.16 -20.13 19.01
N ASP A 341 -59.27 -20.33 18.01
CA ASP A 341 -59.45 -19.82 16.63
C ASP A 341 -59.57 -20.91 15.54
N VAL A 342 -59.34 -22.20 15.86
CA VAL A 342 -59.59 -23.29 14.91
C VAL A 342 -61.05 -23.69 15.04
N GLY A 343 -61.92 -23.00 14.32
CA GLY A 343 -63.31 -23.39 14.18
C GLY A 343 -63.38 -24.85 13.72
N HIS A 344 -63.94 -25.72 14.56
CA HIS A 344 -64.40 -27.06 14.18
C HIS A 344 -65.65 -26.97 13.29
N ASP A 345 -65.70 -26.01 12.39
CA ASP A 345 -66.77 -25.88 11.42
C ASP A 345 -66.34 -26.63 10.17
N ASP A 346 -67.05 -27.72 9.87
CA ASP A 346 -66.97 -28.53 8.66
C ASP A 346 -67.35 -27.73 7.37
N ASP A 347 -67.38 -26.39 7.43
CA ASP A 347 -67.51 -25.49 6.28
C ASP A 347 -66.15 -25.33 5.59
N GLU A 348 -65.86 -26.32 4.75
CA GLU A 348 -64.80 -26.56 3.77
C GLU A 348 -64.20 -25.30 3.09
N TRP A 349 -63.51 -24.43 3.83
CA TRP A 349 -62.62 -23.46 3.20
C TRP A 349 -61.37 -24.20 2.69
N ALA A 350 -61.36 -24.53 1.40
CA ALA A 350 -60.20 -25.04 0.70
C ALA A 350 -59.47 -23.90 -0.03
N LEU A 351 -58.14 -23.98 -0.06
CA LEU A 351 -57.35 -23.15 -0.97
C LEU A 351 -57.77 -23.46 -2.42
N PRO A 352 -57.93 -22.44 -3.28
CA PRO A 352 -58.21 -22.67 -4.70
C PRO A 352 -57.20 -23.62 -5.36
N GLU A 353 -57.65 -24.43 -6.32
CA GLU A 353 -56.77 -25.30 -7.08
C GLU A 353 -55.64 -24.49 -7.75
N GLY A 354 -54.40 -24.96 -7.60
CA GLY A 354 -53.21 -24.27 -8.09
C GLY A 354 -52.58 -23.27 -7.11
N VAL A 355 -53.11 -23.15 -5.88
CA VAL A 355 -52.46 -22.35 -4.82
C VAL A 355 -51.49 -23.24 -4.02
N GLU A 356 -50.20 -23.03 -4.27
CA GLU A 356 -49.08 -23.66 -3.58
C GLU A 356 -48.21 -22.60 -2.87
N PRO A 357 -47.30 -23.00 -1.95
CA PRO A 357 -46.31 -22.10 -1.40
C PRO A 357 -45.53 -21.39 -2.52
N LEU A 358 -45.33 -20.07 -2.38
CA LEU A 358 -44.78 -19.20 -3.45
C LEU A 358 -43.48 -19.69 -4.12
N LEU A 359 -42.66 -20.46 -3.41
CA LEU A 359 -41.36 -20.97 -3.87
C LEU A 359 -41.25 -22.50 -3.68
N ALA A 360 -42.36 -23.24 -3.83
CA ALA A 360 -42.38 -24.69 -3.64
C ALA A 360 -41.34 -25.44 -4.51
N ASP A 361 -41.06 -24.92 -5.71
CA ASP A 361 -40.09 -25.51 -6.65
C ASP A 361 -38.62 -25.26 -6.28
N VAL A 362 -38.33 -24.30 -5.38
CA VAL A 362 -36.96 -23.86 -5.08
C VAL A 362 -36.49 -24.46 -3.75
N PRO A 363 -35.33 -25.14 -3.70
CA PRO A 363 -34.82 -25.69 -2.46
C PRO A 363 -34.49 -24.59 -1.46
N LEU A 364 -34.66 -24.87 -0.16
CA LEU A 364 -34.45 -23.91 0.92
C LEU A 364 -33.02 -23.34 0.94
N TYR A 365 -32.02 -24.16 0.62
CA TYR A 365 -30.63 -23.74 0.52
C TYR A 365 -29.93 -24.43 -0.66
N SER A 366 -28.84 -23.81 -1.09
CA SER A 366 -27.91 -24.30 -2.09
C SER A 366 -26.52 -24.44 -1.46
N GLU A 367 -25.58 -25.07 -2.17
CA GLU A 367 -24.18 -25.19 -1.76
C GLU A 367 -23.54 -23.82 -1.44
N SER A 368 -23.94 -22.76 -2.16
CA SER A 368 -23.39 -21.41 -1.99
C SER A 368 -24.08 -20.57 -0.89
N THR A 369 -25.16 -21.07 -0.30
CA THR A 369 -25.99 -20.30 0.64
C THR A 369 -25.23 -19.99 1.94
N ALA A 370 -24.55 -20.99 2.53
CA ALA A 370 -23.76 -20.81 3.74
C ALA A 370 -22.62 -19.80 3.53
N THR A 371 -21.88 -19.93 2.42
CA THR A 371 -20.82 -18.98 2.04
C THR A 371 -21.37 -17.56 1.83
N GLY A 372 -22.53 -17.43 1.18
CA GLY A 372 -23.19 -16.15 0.98
C GLY A 372 -23.56 -15.46 2.30
N ILE A 373 -24.07 -16.22 3.27
CA ILE A 373 -24.38 -15.73 4.62
C ILE A 373 -23.09 -15.31 5.34
N ALA A 374 -22.00 -16.10 5.23
CA ALA A 374 -20.72 -15.76 5.83
C ALA A 374 -20.13 -14.45 5.27
N LEU A 375 -20.26 -14.22 3.95
CA LEU A 375 -19.81 -12.99 3.31
C LEU A 375 -20.57 -11.75 3.78
N LEU A 376 -21.81 -11.88 4.25
CA LEU A 376 -22.58 -10.76 4.79
C LEU A 376 -21.89 -10.14 6.01
N TRP A 377 -21.28 -10.98 6.85
CA TRP A 377 -20.57 -10.58 8.08
C TRP A 377 -19.07 -10.38 7.86
N ALA A 378 -18.57 -10.54 6.64
CA ALA A 378 -17.18 -10.34 6.31
C ALA A 378 -16.77 -8.85 6.37
N PRO A 379 -15.50 -8.53 6.67
CA PRO A 379 -15.02 -7.16 6.64
C PRO A 379 -15.00 -6.61 5.20
N ILE A 380 -15.10 -5.29 5.05
CA ILE A 380 -14.84 -4.62 3.77
C ILE A 380 -13.40 -4.96 3.34
N PRO A 381 -13.17 -5.44 2.10
CA PRO A 381 -14.06 -5.38 0.93
C PRO A 381 -14.91 -6.63 0.64
N PHE A 382 -14.85 -7.68 1.47
CA PHE A 382 -15.43 -9.00 1.15
C PHE A 382 -16.97 -9.04 1.22
N ASN A 383 -17.58 -8.12 1.97
CA ASN A 383 -19.05 -7.97 2.02
C ASN A 383 -19.67 -7.24 0.81
N GLN A 384 -18.89 -6.95 -0.23
CA GLN A 384 -19.35 -6.26 -1.44
C GLN A 384 -19.15 -7.14 -2.68
N ARG A 385 -20.18 -7.23 -3.53
CA ARG A 385 -20.11 -7.95 -4.82
C ARG A 385 -19.49 -7.13 -5.96
N SER A 386 -19.43 -5.81 -5.81
CA SER A 386 -18.88 -4.91 -6.81
C SER A 386 -18.23 -3.71 -6.16
N GLY A 387 -17.19 -3.18 -6.78
CA GLY A 387 -16.49 -2.02 -6.24
C GLY A 387 -15.60 -1.33 -7.27
N LEU A 388 -14.90 -0.31 -6.79
CA LEU A 388 -13.83 0.33 -7.53
C LEU A 388 -12.52 -0.39 -7.22
N THR A 389 -11.67 -0.53 -8.24
CA THR A 389 -10.27 -0.92 -8.00
C THR A 389 -9.58 0.18 -7.22
N ARG A 390 -8.67 -0.20 -6.33
CA ARG A 390 -7.85 0.73 -5.56
C ARG A 390 -6.42 0.67 -6.06
N ARG A 391 -5.61 1.68 -5.74
CA ARG A 391 -4.16 1.54 -5.97
C ARG A 391 -3.60 0.56 -4.94
N ALA A 392 -2.63 -0.27 -5.33
CA ALA A 392 -1.98 -1.20 -4.41
C ALA A 392 -1.48 -0.51 -3.12
N VAL A 393 -0.96 0.71 -3.25
CA VAL A 393 -0.47 1.53 -2.12
C VAL A 393 -1.59 1.96 -1.17
N ASP A 394 -2.83 2.06 -1.63
CA ASP A 394 -3.96 2.53 -0.83
C ASP A 394 -4.60 1.41 0.02
N VAL A 395 -4.24 0.14 -0.19
CA VAL A 395 -4.77 -1.02 0.57
C VAL A 395 -3.89 -1.32 1.80
N PRO A 396 -4.38 -1.12 3.04
CA PRO A 396 -3.59 -1.36 4.24
C PRO A 396 -3.81 -2.76 4.83
N LEU A 397 -2.98 -3.73 4.42
CA LEU A 397 -3.06 -5.13 4.84
C LEU A 397 -3.04 -5.34 6.37
N VAL A 398 -2.24 -4.54 7.10
CA VAL A 398 -2.00 -4.72 8.55
C VAL A 398 -2.68 -3.67 9.42
N ALA A 399 -3.54 -2.82 8.85
CA ALA A 399 -4.23 -1.80 9.63
C ALA A 399 -5.14 -2.38 10.72
N PRO A 400 -5.98 -3.40 10.43
CA PRO A 400 -6.84 -4.00 11.44
C PRO A 400 -6.05 -4.51 12.66
N TRP A 401 -4.88 -5.09 12.43
CA TRP A 401 -4.08 -5.72 13.49
C TRP A 401 -3.65 -4.78 14.62
N PHE A 402 -3.38 -3.51 14.34
CA PHE A 402 -3.00 -2.53 15.36
C PHE A 402 -4.16 -1.62 15.81
N GLN A 403 -5.30 -1.72 15.13
CA GLN A 403 -6.57 -1.13 15.56
C GLN A 403 -7.25 -2.00 16.61
N GLU A 404 -6.87 -3.27 16.73
CA GLU A 404 -7.23 -4.16 17.82
C GLU A 404 -6.33 -3.97 19.06
N HIS A 405 -6.79 -4.49 20.21
CA HIS A 405 -5.96 -4.54 21.40
C HIS A 405 -4.76 -5.47 21.19
N CYS A 406 -3.59 -5.06 21.69
CA CYS A 406 -2.41 -5.89 21.64
C CYS A 406 -2.55 -7.07 22.61
N PRO A 407 -2.23 -8.32 22.19
CA PRO A 407 -2.24 -9.47 23.09
C PRO A 407 -1.36 -9.24 24.34
N PRO A 408 -1.85 -9.57 25.55
CA PRO A 408 -1.13 -9.28 26.79
C PRO A 408 0.20 -10.03 26.91
N SER A 409 0.30 -11.21 26.28
CA SER A 409 1.51 -12.03 26.20
C SER A 409 2.66 -11.36 25.43
N TYR A 410 2.38 -10.36 24.59
CA TYR A 410 3.41 -9.71 23.79
C TYR A 410 4.28 -8.77 24.65
N PRO A 411 5.61 -8.71 24.41
CA PRO A 411 6.51 -7.92 25.23
C PRO A 411 6.30 -6.41 25.04
N VAL A 412 6.79 -5.63 26.00
CA VAL A 412 6.66 -4.16 26.06
C VAL A 412 7.02 -3.49 24.73
N LYS A 413 8.09 -3.95 24.07
CA LYS A 413 8.54 -3.43 22.78
C LYS A 413 7.43 -3.43 21.72
N VAL A 414 6.63 -4.50 21.66
CA VAL A 414 5.55 -4.66 20.68
C VAL A 414 4.34 -3.85 21.09
N ARG A 415 3.97 -3.89 22.38
CA ARG A 415 2.88 -3.05 22.94
C ARG A 415 3.09 -1.57 22.66
N VAL A 416 4.31 -1.06 22.80
CA VAL A 416 4.67 0.33 22.44
C VAL A 416 4.54 0.59 20.94
N SER A 417 4.86 -0.39 20.09
CA SER A 417 4.71 -0.25 18.62
C SER A 417 3.25 -0.19 18.20
N TYR A 418 2.36 -0.98 18.82
CA TYR A 418 0.91 -0.88 18.64
C TYR A 418 0.43 0.54 18.97
N GLN A 419 0.77 1.05 20.17
CA GLN A 419 0.40 2.41 20.60
C GLN A 419 0.90 3.50 19.65
N LYS A 420 2.12 3.38 19.12
CA LYS A 420 2.70 4.35 18.18
C LYS A 420 2.02 4.33 16.82
N LEU A 421 1.68 3.15 16.31
CA LEU A 421 0.96 3.02 15.04
C LEU A 421 -0.47 3.55 15.17
N LEU A 422 -1.14 3.24 16.28
CA LEU A 422 -2.45 3.79 16.62
C LEU A 422 -2.40 5.31 16.77
N LYS A 423 -1.36 5.86 17.40
CA LYS A 423 -1.11 7.32 17.48
C LYS A 423 -1.02 7.95 16.09
N ASN A 424 -0.28 7.32 15.17
CA ASN A 424 -0.16 7.81 13.80
C ASN A 424 -1.50 7.74 13.05
N TYR A 425 -2.27 6.68 13.24
CA TYR A 425 -3.61 6.51 12.67
C TYR A 425 -4.55 7.63 13.14
N VAL A 426 -4.66 7.85 14.46
CA VAL A 426 -5.50 8.91 15.04
C VAL A 426 -5.07 10.30 14.57
N LEU A 427 -3.76 10.59 14.50
CA LEU A 427 -3.28 11.88 13.98
C LEU A 427 -3.61 12.09 12.49
N ASN A 428 -3.63 11.02 11.69
CA ASN A 428 -4.00 11.10 10.28
C ASN A 428 -5.51 11.39 10.14
N GLN A 429 -6.37 10.78 10.96
CA GLN A 429 -7.81 11.05 10.94
C GLN A 429 -8.15 12.43 11.50
N LEU A 430 -7.56 12.81 12.63
CA LEU A 430 -7.82 14.09 13.30
C LEU A 430 -7.50 15.30 12.40
N HIS A 431 -6.40 15.24 11.65
CA HIS A 431 -5.98 16.34 10.76
C HIS A 431 -6.44 16.13 9.31
N ARG A 432 -7.30 15.15 9.05
CA ARG A 432 -7.86 14.92 7.72
C ARG A 432 -8.73 16.12 7.34
N ARG A 433 -8.38 16.76 6.23
CA ARG A 433 -9.20 17.79 5.59
C ARG A 433 -9.69 17.26 4.25
N PRO A 434 -10.91 17.61 3.81
CA PRO A 434 -11.36 17.27 2.47
C PRO A 434 -10.37 17.84 1.45
N PRO A 435 -10.04 17.09 0.38
CA PRO A 435 -9.12 17.56 -0.64
C PRO A 435 -9.70 18.81 -1.31
N LYS A 436 -8.91 19.88 -1.39
CA LYS A 436 -9.33 21.10 -2.10
C LYS A 436 -9.50 20.79 -3.58
N SER A 437 -10.62 21.26 -4.16
CA SER A 437 -10.81 21.19 -5.61
C SER A 437 -9.70 21.99 -6.29
N ALA A 438 -8.94 21.34 -7.17
CA ALA A 438 -7.83 21.94 -7.89
C ALA A 438 -7.85 21.47 -9.35
N LYS A 439 -7.37 22.33 -10.26
CA LYS A 439 -7.26 21.97 -11.69
C LYS A 439 -6.32 20.77 -11.84
N LYS A 440 -6.82 19.69 -12.44
CA LYS A 440 -6.04 18.46 -12.67
C LYS A 440 -4.88 18.76 -13.62
N LYS A 441 -3.65 18.55 -13.15
CA LYS A 441 -2.41 18.66 -13.95
C LYS A 441 -1.87 17.26 -14.22
N TYR A 442 -1.82 16.85 -15.48
CA TYR A 442 -1.34 15.54 -15.89
C TYR A 442 0.07 15.63 -16.48
N LEU A 443 1.09 15.50 -15.63
CA LEU A 443 2.49 15.65 -16.04
C LEU A 443 2.86 14.69 -17.18
N MET A 444 2.62 13.38 -17.02
CA MET A 444 2.99 12.39 -18.03
C MET A 444 2.25 12.57 -19.36
N ARG A 445 0.99 13.00 -19.34
CA ARG A 445 0.24 13.33 -20.56
C ARG A 445 0.84 14.55 -21.27
N ALA A 446 1.23 15.57 -20.51
CA ALA A 446 1.88 16.75 -21.05
C ALA A 446 3.25 16.40 -21.65
N LEU A 447 4.04 15.54 -21.00
CA LEU A 447 5.32 15.07 -21.53
C LEU A 447 5.13 14.25 -22.82
N LYS A 448 4.23 13.24 -22.81
CA LYS A 448 3.95 12.39 -23.98
C LYS A 448 3.48 13.20 -25.20
N ALA A 449 2.74 14.29 -24.98
CA ALA A 449 2.30 15.19 -26.05
C ALA A 449 3.45 15.92 -26.77
N THR A 450 4.60 16.12 -26.11
CA THR A 450 5.76 16.78 -26.75
C THR A 450 6.53 15.84 -27.66
N LYS A 451 7.18 16.35 -28.71
CA LYS A 451 8.04 15.55 -29.61
C LYS A 451 9.26 14.90 -28.96
N PHE A 452 9.64 15.34 -27.75
CA PHE A 452 10.84 14.89 -27.05
C PHE A 452 10.64 13.58 -26.27
N PHE A 453 9.41 13.11 -26.13
CA PHE A 453 9.09 11.89 -25.41
C PHE A 453 8.39 10.89 -26.31
N GLN A 454 8.79 9.64 -26.16
CA GLN A 454 8.18 8.47 -26.79
C GLN A 454 7.69 7.50 -25.71
N SER A 455 6.90 6.52 -26.14
CA SER A 455 6.23 5.53 -25.31
C SER A 455 6.69 4.14 -25.75
N THR A 456 6.84 3.20 -24.83
CA THR A 456 7.15 1.79 -25.10
C THR A 456 6.68 0.95 -23.92
N GLU A 457 6.65 -0.35 -24.06
CA GLU A 457 6.53 -1.30 -22.96
C GLU A 457 7.90 -1.91 -22.66
N LEU A 458 8.29 -2.00 -21.39
CA LEU A 458 9.57 -2.57 -20.94
C LEU A 458 9.34 -3.46 -19.72
N ASP A 459 10.23 -4.42 -19.52
CA ASP A 459 10.36 -5.09 -18.22
C ASP A 459 10.69 -4.07 -17.13
N TRP A 460 10.06 -4.20 -15.96
CA TRP A 460 10.31 -3.37 -14.80
C TRP A 460 11.79 -3.36 -14.37
N VAL A 461 12.48 -4.51 -14.46
CA VAL A 461 13.91 -4.59 -14.11
C VAL A 461 14.76 -3.78 -15.10
N GLU A 462 14.44 -3.84 -16.39
CA GLU A 462 15.08 -3.02 -17.42
C GLU A 462 14.85 -1.52 -17.13
N ALA A 463 13.61 -1.12 -16.88
CA ALA A 463 13.29 0.26 -16.52
C ALA A 463 14.01 0.71 -15.23
N GLY A 464 14.16 -0.19 -14.25
CA GLY A 464 14.89 0.07 -13.01
C GLY A 464 16.38 0.31 -13.22
N LEU A 465 17.04 -0.56 -13.99
CA LEU A 465 18.45 -0.41 -14.37
C LEU A 465 18.68 0.90 -15.14
N GLN A 466 17.77 1.24 -16.06
CA GLN A 466 17.82 2.52 -16.79
C GLN A 466 17.74 3.72 -15.85
N VAL A 467 16.79 3.74 -14.90
CA VAL A 467 16.64 4.84 -13.93
C VAL A 467 17.87 4.96 -13.03
N CYS A 468 18.46 3.85 -12.60
CA CYS A 468 19.70 3.83 -11.83
C CYS A 468 20.89 4.40 -12.62
N ARG A 469 21.10 3.94 -13.86
CA ARG A 469 22.16 4.42 -14.77
C ARG A 469 22.00 5.91 -15.09
N GLN A 470 20.78 6.34 -15.41
CA GLN A 470 20.44 7.74 -15.65
C GLN A 470 20.71 8.61 -14.41
N GLY A 471 20.27 8.18 -13.23
CA GLY A 471 20.50 8.89 -11.97
C GLY A 471 21.99 9.04 -11.66
N TYR A 472 22.77 7.97 -11.84
CA TYR A 472 24.22 7.99 -11.69
C TYR A 472 24.86 9.02 -12.65
N ASN A 473 24.56 8.91 -13.96
CA ASN A 473 25.10 9.79 -14.99
C ASN A 473 24.76 11.26 -14.71
N MET A 474 23.53 11.58 -14.30
CA MET A 474 23.14 12.96 -13.99
C MET A 474 23.91 13.55 -12.80
N LEU A 475 24.08 12.77 -11.73
CA LEU A 475 24.84 13.22 -10.56
C LEU A 475 26.33 13.35 -10.91
N ASN A 476 26.87 12.41 -11.67
CA ASN A 476 28.27 12.44 -12.10
C ASN A 476 28.54 13.63 -13.05
N LEU A 477 27.65 13.86 -14.02
CA LEU A 477 27.70 15.06 -14.88
C LEU A 477 27.66 16.36 -14.09
N LEU A 478 26.95 16.41 -12.96
CA LEU A 478 26.90 17.60 -12.11
C LEU A 478 28.23 17.82 -11.36
N ILE A 479 28.89 16.75 -10.93
CA ILE A 479 30.24 16.78 -10.34
C ILE A 479 31.24 17.31 -11.36
N HIS A 480 31.25 16.74 -12.57
CA HIS A 480 32.12 17.18 -13.66
C HIS A 480 31.81 18.61 -14.12
N ARG A 481 30.54 19.00 -14.21
CA ARG A 481 30.14 20.38 -14.58
C ARG A 481 30.65 21.43 -13.60
N LYS A 482 30.88 21.06 -12.33
CA LYS A 482 31.49 21.92 -11.30
C LYS A 482 33.02 21.85 -11.26
N ASN A 483 33.64 21.07 -12.14
CA ASN A 483 35.07 20.80 -12.18
C ASN A 483 35.59 20.30 -10.82
N LEU A 484 34.97 19.21 -10.33
CA LEU A 484 35.29 18.55 -9.06
C LEU A 484 35.96 17.18 -9.30
N ASN A 485 37.05 17.16 -10.07
CA ASN A 485 37.73 15.92 -10.49
C ASN A 485 38.35 15.11 -9.33
N TYR A 486 38.42 15.68 -8.13
CA TYR A 486 38.92 15.05 -6.91
C TYR A 486 37.82 14.37 -6.09
N LEU A 487 36.59 14.33 -6.61
CA LEU A 487 35.48 13.56 -6.06
C LEU A 487 35.13 12.43 -7.03
N HIS A 488 34.93 11.24 -6.48
CA HIS A 488 34.43 10.08 -7.20
C HIS A 488 33.06 9.69 -6.64
N LEU A 489 32.11 9.45 -7.53
CA LEU A 489 30.81 8.87 -7.22
C LEU A 489 30.86 7.41 -7.69
N ASP A 490 30.76 6.48 -6.75
CA ASP A 490 30.72 5.05 -7.07
C ASP A 490 29.30 4.62 -7.50
N TYR A 491 29.16 3.40 -8.01
CA TYR A 491 27.89 2.93 -8.59
C TYR A 491 26.81 2.61 -7.54
N ASN A 492 27.21 2.46 -6.28
CA ASN A 492 26.32 2.38 -5.11
C ASN A 492 26.03 3.75 -4.49
N PHE A 493 26.40 4.85 -5.17
CA PHE A 493 26.14 6.23 -4.80
C PHE A 493 26.82 6.72 -3.50
N ASN A 494 27.97 6.16 -3.10
CA ASN A 494 28.87 6.85 -2.18
C ASN A 494 29.63 7.95 -2.94
N LEU A 495 29.78 9.10 -2.28
CA LEU A 495 30.65 10.17 -2.76
C LEU A 495 31.93 10.14 -1.92
N LYS A 496 33.05 9.76 -2.54
CA LYS A 496 34.34 9.59 -1.89
C LYS A 496 35.35 10.61 -2.46
N PRO A 497 36.22 11.22 -1.65
CA PRO A 497 37.33 12.01 -2.17
C PRO A 497 38.42 11.07 -2.72
N VAL A 498 38.97 11.37 -3.89
CA VAL A 498 40.04 10.57 -4.52
C VAL A 498 41.38 10.78 -3.82
N LYS A 499 41.56 11.97 -3.24
CA LYS A 499 42.76 12.37 -2.49
C LYS A 499 42.35 13.22 -1.29
N THR A 500 43.26 13.42 -0.35
CA THR A 500 43.06 14.38 0.74
C THR A 500 42.84 15.79 0.17
N LEU A 501 41.68 16.37 0.48
CA LEU A 501 41.26 17.65 -0.11
C LEU A 501 41.87 18.83 0.64
N THR A 502 42.36 19.81 -0.11
CA THR A 502 42.73 21.12 0.45
C THR A 502 41.51 21.84 1.02
N THR A 503 41.72 22.84 1.88
CA THR A 503 40.63 23.65 2.43
C THR A 503 39.80 24.35 1.33
N LYS A 504 40.45 24.78 0.23
CA LYS A 504 39.79 25.38 -0.94
C LYS A 504 38.94 24.38 -1.71
N GLU A 505 39.49 23.19 -1.99
CA GLU A 505 38.75 22.09 -2.64
C GLU A 505 37.56 21.64 -1.79
N ARG A 506 37.74 21.49 -0.47
CA ARG A 506 36.67 21.12 0.47
C ARG A 506 35.54 22.14 0.51
N LYS A 507 35.86 23.45 0.51
CA LYS A 507 34.85 24.52 0.44
C LYS A 507 34.09 24.49 -0.90
N LYS A 508 34.79 24.27 -2.02
CA LYS A 508 34.20 24.23 -3.37
C LYS A 508 33.29 23.01 -3.59
N SER A 509 33.68 21.85 -3.05
CA SER A 509 32.99 20.57 -3.24
C SER A 509 31.84 20.29 -2.27
N ARG A 510 31.59 21.19 -1.31
CA ARG A 510 30.52 21.03 -0.32
C ARG A 510 29.14 21.10 -0.98
N PHE A 511 28.58 19.95 -1.30
CA PHE A 511 27.21 19.83 -1.79
C PHE A 511 26.19 20.06 -0.66
N GLY A 512 25.02 20.57 -1.05
CA GLY A 512 23.91 20.79 -0.13
C GLY A 512 22.94 19.60 -0.06
N ASN A 513 21.90 19.74 0.76
CA ASN A 513 20.90 18.69 1.00
C ASN A 513 20.19 18.22 -0.28
N ALA A 514 20.01 19.08 -1.29
CA ALA A 514 19.36 18.71 -2.55
C ALA A 514 20.10 17.56 -3.27
N PHE A 515 21.42 17.68 -3.39
CA PHE A 515 22.26 16.68 -4.04
C PHE A 515 22.30 15.40 -3.22
N HIS A 516 22.62 15.51 -1.93
CA HIS A 516 22.78 14.33 -1.09
C HIS A 516 21.46 13.59 -0.84
N LEU A 517 20.34 14.29 -0.65
CA LEU A 517 19.04 13.62 -0.49
C LEU A 517 18.61 12.89 -1.78
N CYS A 518 18.86 13.49 -2.95
CA CYS A 518 18.61 12.82 -4.24
C CYS A 518 19.50 11.58 -4.41
N ARG A 519 20.80 11.71 -4.11
CA ARG A 519 21.77 10.61 -4.12
C ARG A 519 21.33 9.44 -3.24
N GLU A 520 20.91 9.72 -2.00
CA GLU A 520 20.46 8.66 -1.09
C GLU A 520 19.13 8.02 -1.50
N ILE A 521 18.23 8.74 -2.18
CA ILE A 521 17.02 8.16 -2.77
C ILE A 521 17.37 7.22 -3.93
N LEU A 522 18.33 7.62 -4.78
CA LEU A 522 18.85 6.77 -5.85
C LEU A 522 19.56 5.54 -5.29
N ARG A 523 20.32 5.67 -4.19
CA ARG A 523 20.88 4.53 -3.45
C ARG A 523 19.80 3.55 -3.00
N LEU A 524 18.73 4.03 -2.36
CA LEU A 524 17.62 3.16 -1.94
C LEU A 524 17.00 2.45 -3.14
N THR A 525 16.82 3.17 -4.24
CA THR A 525 16.25 2.61 -5.49
C THR A 525 17.16 1.54 -6.07
N LYS A 526 18.49 1.80 -6.11
CA LYS A 526 19.51 0.87 -6.57
C LYS A 526 19.51 -0.42 -5.75
N LEU A 527 19.46 -0.34 -4.42
CA LEU A 527 19.35 -1.52 -3.56
C LEU A 527 18.12 -2.39 -3.88
N VAL A 528 16.97 -1.77 -4.17
CA VAL A 528 15.73 -2.47 -4.52
C VAL A 528 15.84 -3.11 -5.91
N VAL A 529 16.33 -2.35 -6.90
CA VAL A 529 16.49 -2.84 -8.28
C VAL A 529 17.50 -3.99 -8.32
N ASP A 530 18.66 -3.82 -7.68
CA ASP A 530 19.71 -4.83 -7.63
C ASP A 530 19.24 -6.13 -6.97
N ALA A 531 18.39 -6.06 -5.94
CA ALA A 531 17.80 -7.25 -5.34
C ALA A 531 16.95 -8.03 -6.36
N ASN A 532 16.15 -7.33 -7.16
CA ASN A 532 15.39 -7.97 -8.24
C ASN A 532 16.29 -8.46 -9.37
N VAL A 533 17.40 -7.77 -9.67
CA VAL A 533 18.39 -8.25 -10.64
C VAL A 533 19.02 -9.57 -10.17
N GLN A 534 19.41 -9.69 -8.90
CA GLN A 534 19.97 -10.92 -8.34
C GLN A 534 18.98 -12.10 -8.39
N PHE A 535 17.68 -11.83 -8.19
CA PHE A 535 16.62 -12.82 -8.40
C PHE A 535 16.52 -13.25 -9.87
N ARG A 536 16.54 -12.28 -10.80
CA ARG A 536 16.45 -12.54 -12.24
C ARG A 536 17.68 -13.24 -12.84
N LEU A 537 18.84 -13.10 -12.21
CA LEU A 537 20.06 -13.83 -12.57
C LEU A 537 20.09 -15.26 -12.01
N GLY A 538 19.09 -15.66 -11.20
CA GLY A 538 19.07 -16.99 -10.57
C GLY A 538 19.97 -17.14 -9.32
N ASN A 539 20.60 -16.06 -8.85
CA ASN A 539 21.53 -16.10 -7.71
C ASN A 539 20.83 -16.16 -6.35
N VAL A 540 19.57 -15.72 -6.30
CA VAL A 540 18.76 -15.56 -5.08
C VAL A 540 17.35 -16.06 -5.38
N ASP A 541 16.76 -16.83 -4.47
CA ASP A 541 15.39 -17.33 -4.63
C ASP A 541 14.31 -16.26 -4.34
N ALA A 542 13.06 -16.55 -4.69
CA ALA A 542 11.95 -15.61 -4.51
C ALA A 542 11.69 -15.27 -3.02
N TYR A 543 11.87 -16.23 -2.10
CA TYR A 543 11.70 -16.01 -0.67
C TYR A 543 12.79 -15.11 -0.07
N GLN A 544 14.04 -15.28 -0.49
CA GLN A 544 15.18 -14.45 -0.12
C GLN A 544 15.06 -13.06 -0.73
N LEU A 545 14.55 -12.93 -1.97
CA LEU A 545 14.18 -11.63 -2.54
C LEU A 545 13.14 -10.94 -1.65
N ALA A 546 12.06 -11.62 -1.27
CA ALA A 546 11.01 -11.06 -0.43
C ALA A 546 11.54 -10.64 0.96
N ASP A 547 12.34 -11.48 1.63
CA ASP A 547 13.00 -11.13 2.92
C ASP A 547 14.02 -9.99 2.72
N GLY A 548 14.70 -9.94 1.58
CA GLY A 548 15.61 -8.88 1.19
C GLY A 548 14.91 -7.53 1.05
N LEU A 549 13.80 -7.48 0.31
CA LEU A 549 12.96 -6.29 0.17
C LEU A 549 12.38 -5.86 1.53
N GLN A 550 11.90 -6.80 2.34
CA GLN A 550 11.46 -6.51 3.71
C GLN A 550 12.61 -5.88 4.52
N TYR A 551 13.81 -6.44 4.43
CA TYR A 551 14.98 -5.94 5.13
C TYR A 551 15.35 -4.53 4.68
N ILE A 552 15.36 -4.27 3.36
CA ILE A 552 15.63 -2.94 2.79
C ILE A 552 14.66 -1.91 3.37
N PHE A 553 13.35 -2.14 3.25
CA PHE A 553 12.35 -1.17 3.70
C PHE A 553 12.26 -1.03 5.22
N ALA A 554 12.66 -2.05 5.97
CA ALA A 554 12.77 -1.99 7.43
C ALA A 554 14.00 -1.22 7.92
N HIS A 555 15.11 -1.25 7.16
CA HIS A 555 16.42 -0.76 7.60
C HIS A 555 17.01 0.33 6.69
N VAL A 556 16.17 1.13 6.03
CA VAL A 556 16.62 2.27 5.20
C VAL A 556 17.53 3.23 5.98
N GLY A 557 17.31 3.42 7.29
CA GLY A 557 18.19 4.26 8.12
C GLY A 557 19.60 3.70 8.34
N GLN A 558 19.81 2.40 8.13
CA GLN A 558 21.10 1.73 8.23
C GLN A 558 21.76 1.58 6.86
N LEU A 559 20.98 1.16 5.85
CA LEU A 559 21.47 0.94 4.48
C LEU A 559 21.71 2.24 3.70
N THR A 560 21.07 3.32 4.13
CA THR A 560 21.25 4.66 3.55
C THR A 560 21.59 5.68 4.63
N GLY A 561 21.98 6.88 4.21
CA GLY A 561 22.23 8.04 5.05
C GLY A 561 21.15 9.13 4.98
N MET A 562 19.96 8.84 4.44
CA MET A 562 18.95 9.86 4.13
C MET A 562 18.56 10.76 5.32
N TYR A 563 18.55 10.21 6.53
CA TYR A 563 18.20 10.93 7.77
C TYR A 563 19.16 12.08 8.08
N ARG A 564 20.42 12.02 7.61
CA ARG A 564 21.44 13.07 7.80
C ARG A 564 21.09 14.35 7.00
N TYR A 565 20.46 14.18 5.84
CA TYR A 565 20.12 15.28 4.93
C TYR A 565 18.66 15.74 5.07
N LYS A 566 17.81 14.93 5.71
CA LYS A 566 16.44 15.30 6.11
C LYS A 566 15.99 14.51 7.35
N TYR A 567 16.25 15.06 8.53
CA TYR A 567 15.99 14.37 9.80
C TYR A 567 14.52 14.04 10.09
N ARG A 568 13.56 14.78 9.50
CA ARG A 568 12.12 14.47 9.63
C ARG A 568 11.77 13.06 9.14
N LEU A 569 12.64 12.45 8.32
CA LEU A 569 12.55 11.04 7.89
C LEU A 569 12.55 10.04 9.05
N MET A 570 13.07 10.40 10.23
CA MET A 570 12.99 9.56 11.42
C MET A 570 11.56 9.15 11.77
N ARG A 571 10.54 9.90 11.33
CA ARG A 571 9.13 9.49 11.42
C ARG A 571 8.88 8.18 10.66
N GLN A 572 9.33 8.08 9.41
CA GLN A 572 9.18 6.88 8.59
C GLN A 572 10.00 5.71 9.13
N ILE A 573 11.27 5.95 9.48
CA ILE A 573 12.16 4.89 10.01
C ILE A 573 11.56 4.26 11.28
N ARG A 574 11.04 5.09 12.20
CA ARG A 574 10.35 4.59 13.40
C ARG A 574 9.08 3.80 13.05
N MET A 575 8.28 4.30 12.11
CA MET A 575 7.06 3.61 11.65
C MET A 575 7.38 2.23 11.03
N CYS A 576 8.41 2.12 10.19
CA CYS A 576 8.83 0.82 9.64
C CYS A 576 9.32 -0.13 10.74
N LYS A 577 10.03 0.38 11.75
CA LYS A 577 10.44 -0.43 12.92
C LYS A 577 9.23 -0.93 13.71
N ASP A 578 8.23 -0.08 13.92
CA ASP A 578 6.99 -0.45 14.60
C ASP A 578 6.20 -1.51 13.80
N LEU A 579 6.08 -1.34 12.48
CA LEU A 579 5.50 -2.35 11.58
C LEU A 579 6.27 -3.67 11.62
N LYS A 580 7.61 -3.62 11.66
CA LYS A 580 8.46 -4.81 11.78
C LYS A 580 8.13 -5.58 13.04
N HIS A 581 7.93 -4.90 14.17
CA HIS A 581 7.58 -5.57 15.42
C HIS A 581 6.23 -6.28 15.32
N ILE A 582 5.18 -5.63 14.80
CA ILE A 582 3.86 -6.26 14.68
C ILE A 582 3.90 -7.46 13.75
N ILE A 583 4.46 -7.29 12.55
CA ILE A 583 4.55 -8.35 11.54
C ILE A 583 5.32 -9.53 12.11
N TYR A 584 6.48 -9.31 12.73
CA TYR A 584 7.35 -10.40 13.19
C TYR A 584 6.74 -11.18 14.36
N TYR A 585 5.98 -10.52 15.24
CA TYR A 585 5.35 -11.19 16.38
C TYR A 585 4.10 -11.95 16.02
N ARG A 586 3.39 -11.59 14.94
CA ARG A 586 2.33 -12.43 14.37
C ARG A 586 2.89 -13.54 13.48
N PHE A 587 3.96 -13.26 12.72
CA PHE A 587 4.56 -14.21 11.77
C PHE A 587 5.34 -15.35 12.44
N ASN A 588 6.19 -15.03 13.43
CA ASN A 588 7.02 -15.99 14.15
C ASN A 588 6.28 -16.56 15.36
N THR A 589 5.15 -17.21 15.10
CA THR A 589 4.28 -17.86 16.10
C THR A 589 4.15 -19.35 15.82
N GLY A 590 3.93 -20.13 16.88
CA GLY A 590 3.83 -21.59 16.80
C GLY A 590 5.16 -22.23 16.39
N PRO A 591 5.19 -23.04 15.31
CA PRO A 591 6.39 -23.75 14.88
C PRO A 591 7.43 -22.85 14.20
N VAL A 592 7.08 -21.61 13.84
CA VAL A 592 7.98 -20.68 13.15
C VAL A 592 8.85 -19.91 14.14
N GLY A 593 10.15 -20.22 14.15
CA GLY A 593 11.13 -19.63 15.05
C GLY A 593 11.56 -18.18 14.73
N LYS A 594 12.41 -17.62 15.60
CA LYS A 594 13.07 -16.33 15.38
C LYS A 594 14.21 -16.50 14.38
N GLY A 595 14.31 -15.58 13.42
CA GLY A 595 15.36 -15.61 12.39
C GLY A 595 14.99 -14.78 11.15
N PRO A 596 15.89 -14.70 10.15
CA PRO A 596 15.55 -14.20 8.81
C PRO A 596 14.50 -15.08 8.12
N GLY A 597 13.95 -14.64 6.99
CA GLY A 597 12.90 -15.36 6.24
C GLY A 597 11.50 -14.77 6.40
N VAL A 598 11.40 -13.47 6.71
CA VAL A 598 10.10 -12.78 6.76
C VAL A 598 9.99 -11.87 5.55
N GLY A 599 9.25 -12.30 4.51
CA GLY A 599 9.15 -11.59 3.23
C GLY A 599 7.97 -10.60 3.09
N PHE A 600 7.26 -10.28 4.17
CA PHE A 600 6.02 -9.50 4.11
C PHE A 600 6.24 -7.97 4.02
N TRP A 601 6.72 -7.50 2.85
CA TRP A 601 7.25 -6.14 2.66
C TRP A 601 6.24 -5.03 2.34
N ALA A 602 5.02 -5.38 1.89
CA ALA A 602 4.01 -4.42 1.45
C ALA A 602 3.73 -3.27 2.46
N PRO A 603 3.58 -3.52 3.79
CA PRO A 603 3.32 -2.44 4.73
C PRO A 603 4.44 -1.39 4.79
N MET A 604 5.71 -1.80 4.72
CA MET A 604 6.85 -0.89 4.82
C MET A 604 7.13 -0.18 3.50
N TRP A 605 6.98 -0.88 2.38
CA TRP A 605 7.01 -0.30 1.04
C TRP A 605 6.06 0.90 0.91
N ARG A 606 4.82 0.76 1.41
CA ARG A 606 3.83 1.85 1.43
C ARG A 606 4.30 3.09 2.20
N VAL A 607 4.98 2.91 3.33
CA VAL A 607 5.52 4.03 4.12
C VAL A 607 6.50 4.86 3.30
N TRP A 608 7.36 4.19 2.53
CA TRP A 608 8.35 4.85 1.67
C TRP A 608 7.73 5.50 0.45
N LEU A 609 6.71 4.91 -0.15
CA LEU A 609 5.96 5.55 -1.24
C LEU A 609 5.21 6.81 -0.79
N PHE A 610 4.57 6.78 0.38
CA PHE A 610 3.93 7.99 0.92
C PHE A 610 4.95 9.06 1.32
N PHE A 611 6.16 8.67 1.71
CA PHE A 611 7.27 9.60 1.87
C PHE A 611 7.67 10.24 0.55
N LEU A 612 7.88 9.45 -0.51
CA LEU A 612 8.23 9.96 -1.84
C LEU A 612 7.15 10.90 -2.37
N ARG A 613 5.86 10.56 -2.22
CA ARG A 613 4.73 11.44 -2.57
C ARG A 613 4.87 12.85 -1.97
N GLY A 614 5.31 12.96 -0.73
CA GLY A 614 5.52 14.25 -0.06
C GLY A 614 6.85 14.94 -0.37
N VAL A 615 7.88 14.17 -0.74
CA VAL A 615 9.24 14.68 -0.99
C VAL A 615 9.45 15.08 -2.45
N VAL A 616 8.75 14.47 -3.40
CA VAL A 616 8.87 14.77 -4.83
C VAL A 616 8.74 16.28 -5.12
N PRO A 617 7.67 17.00 -4.70
CA PRO A 617 7.56 18.44 -4.98
C PRO A 617 8.67 19.27 -4.30
N LEU A 618 9.14 18.83 -3.13
CA LEU A 618 10.21 19.51 -2.40
C LEU A 618 11.55 19.38 -3.14
N LEU A 619 11.89 18.17 -3.60
CA LEU A 619 13.12 17.91 -4.33
C LEU A 619 13.08 18.48 -5.74
N GLU A 620 11.95 18.42 -6.45
CA GLU A 620 11.81 19.06 -7.76
C GLU A 620 12.12 20.56 -7.66
N ARG A 621 11.67 21.24 -6.60
CA ARG A 621 12.01 22.64 -6.33
C ARG A 621 13.49 22.82 -5.99
N TRP A 622 14.03 22.00 -5.10
CA TRP A 622 15.43 22.13 -4.67
C TRP A 622 16.44 21.84 -5.79
N LEU A 623 16.19 20.79 -6.58
CA LEU A 623 16.99 20.43 -7.74
C LEU A 623 16.79 21.45 -8.87
N GLY A 624 15.56 21.94 -9.08
CA GLY A 624 15.30 23.05 -10.00
C GLY A 624 16.14 24.30 -9.67
N ASN A 625 16.15 24.73 -8.41
CA ASN A 625 16.95 25.87 -7.96
C ASN A 625 18.47 25.59 -8.06
N LEU A 626 18.90 24.34 -7.77
CA LEU A 626 20.30 23.94 -7.91
C LEU A 626 20.77 24.03 -9.35
N LEU A 627 19.96 23.54 -10.30
CA LEU A 627 20.25 23.57 -11.72
C LEU A 627 20.19 24.99 -12.28
N ALA A 628 19.15 25.76 -11.96
CA ALA A 628 19.03 27.17 -12.36
C ALA A 628 20.29 27.95 -11.93
N ARG A 629 20.68 27.86 -10.65
CA ARG A 629 21.91 28.50 -10.16
C ARG A 629 23.19 28.01 -10.86
N GLN A 630 23.22 26.75 -11.31
CA GLN A 630 24.38 26.19 -12.00
C GLN A 630 24.47 26.66 -13.46
N PHE A 631 23.36 26.93 -14.12
CA PHE A 631 23.31 27.35 -15.53
C PHE A 631 23.23 28.86 -15.71
N GLU A 632 22.45 29.55 -14.88
CA GLU A 632 22.20 31.00 -14.94
C GLU A 632 23.17 31.79 -14.03
N GLY A 633 23.84 31.11 -13.09
CA GLY A 633 24.67 31.75 -12.08
C GLY A 633 23.88 32.14 -10.83
N ARG A 634 24.57 32.76 -9.88
CA ARG A 634 23.95 33.26 -8.64
C ARG A 634 23.72 34.75 -8.77
N ASN A 635 22.49 35.21 -8.56
CA ASN A 635 22.21 36.64 -8.42
C ASN A 635 22.92 37.18 -7.17
N THR A 636 23.73 38.22 -7.36
CA THR A 636 24.57 38.83 -6.32
C THR A 636 23.89 39.99 -5.59
N LYS A 637 22.72 40.44 -6.08
CA LYS A 637 21.91 41.53 -5.51
C LYS A 637 20.52 41.01 -5.21
#